data_AF-A0A858RHR6-F1
#
_entry.id   AF-A0A858RHR6-F1
#
_cell.length_a   1.000
_cell.length_b   1.000
_cell.length_c   1.000
_cell.angle_alpha   90.00
_cell.angle_beta   90.00
_cell.angle_gamma   90.00
#
_symmetry.space_group_name_H-M   'P 1'
#
loop_
_entity.id
_entity.type
_entity.pdbx_description
1 polymer ?
#
loop_
_entity_poly.entity_id
_entity_poly.type
_entity_poly.pdbx_seq_one_letter_code
_entity_poly.pdbx_strand_id
1 'polypeptide(L)'
;MSAPQPPSPSDSRLERDFIELATLTLEDAPGARDEARGELMARLMQSPTPDRDARLESALSRMAKVLPTPWQWRGVLSSAAVLLTLLVLLGIQVFIAAPEIQLFRIGQGKGNPQAWFDKLPEADRDFIAAGKAQGIYSGLFGGQPRTIAGLDRYRQAYPDDPAVFEYCAQAYIREAKTLPPGYEETWKRIDPDNGIWNLLAAVLKSARPAGTGTPPPEDLAEARRLLDAALSAPYLDTRIPELSVRRLAKFPLLPQTFVGNSAGLRFAEPVVTSGYDVSLTANEVSRLFHILAMHYSTTRDQDGQKNQERLRSLIPAWRELSARLLLESNSYGNFHSKLYLLSMGSVLESSAGALNLGTEEKRVGQLLAEIERIVPIGLSRRSGRYGLVTIHPGVNHTEGASTLAKRRAERSRIGDPPEAYLPGRLSEIAAVDRFLAMASALLLLPVMALAWFESFRRGRRVNGLADGLRPLFSWADTAWTITLGCVLPLLWYWGITRLTPLGLHDLDLAPRRPYLAPALQGFSALLLSLVLMLQALQWRLHRRLGFLGLAPRHLWIGWAVAGFTAALLPSLGALRSVSSAGGPEILYGFIAACGIPLLWLLWQAGALLFSPGSSALAGVLLARLLIAPLAVACALMLGIQIPLKSIEQHWLSLDEVTRCDLSQGGIPPAEAKKVEELARRLASVLRDTE
;
A
#
# COMPACT_ATOMS: atom_id res chain seq x y z
N MET A 1 11.20 41.74 64.32
CA MET A 1 10.14 41.21 63.44
C MET A 1 9.09 42.28 63.33
N SER A 2 9.09 43.05 62.22
CA SER A 2 8.07 44.06 61.98
C SER A 2 6.74 43.33 61.70
N ALA A 3 5.68 43.73 62.39
CA ALA A 3 4.34 43.23 62.10
C ALA A 3 4.03 43.47 60.61
N PRO A 4 3.45 42.51 59.88
CA PRO A 4 3.08 42.71 58.49
C PRO A 4 2.18 43.94 58.39
N GLN A 5 2.59 44.92 57.58
CA GLN A 5 1.76 46.09 57.31
C GLN A 5 0.39 45.62 56.82
N PRO A 6 -0.72 46.17 57.35
CA PRO A 6 -2.04 45.86 56.83
C PRO A 6 -2.07 46.19 55.32
N PRO A 7 -2.71 45.36 54.49
CA PRO A 7 -2.75 45.55 53.05
C PRO A 7 -3.28 46.93 52.70
N SER A 8 -2.69 47.57 51.70
CA SER A 8 -3.09 48.91 51.30
C SER A 8 -4.54 48.88 50.78
N PRO A 9 -5.36 49.90 51.07
CA PRO A 9 -6.76 49.92 50.65
C PRO A 9 -6.94 49.85 49.12
N SER A 10 -5.94 50.23 48.30
CA SER A 10 -6.01 50.09 46.84
C SER A 10 -5.87 48.65 46.36
N ASP A 11 -5.09 47.82 47.06
CA ASP A 11 -4.86 46.41 46.69
C ASP A 11 -6.17 45.62 46.81
N SER A 12 -7.01 46.01 47.78
CA SER A 12 -8.33 45.42 48.00
C SER A 12 -9.33 45.69 46.87
N ARG A 13 -9.15 46.76 46.08
CA ARG A 13 -10.11 47.16 45.04
C ARG A 13 -9.93 46.35 43.76
N LEU A 14 -8.69 46.27 43.25
CA LEU A 14 -8.39 45.51 42.03
C LEU A 14 -8.71 44.01 42.18
N GLU A 15 -8.39 43.43 43.34
CA GLU A 15 -8.73 42.06 43.66
C GLU A 15 -10.24 41.83 43.68
N ARG A 16 -11.00 42.72 44.33
CA ARG A 16 -12.47 42.64 44.40
C ARG A 16 -13.10 42.72 43.02
N ASP A 17 -12.73 43.71 42.23
CA ASP A 17 -13.25 43.92 40.88
C ASP A 17 -12.96 42.69 39.98
N PHE A 18 -11.76 42.11 40.13
CA PHE A 18 -11.37 40.92 39.38
C PHE A 18 -12.20 39.70 39.77
N ILE A 19 -12.36 39.46 41.08
CA ILE A 19 -13.16 38.36 41.62
C ILE A 19 -14.62 38.51 41.19
N GLU A 20 -15.17 39.72 41.21
CA GLU A 20 -16.55 39.98 40.78
C GLU A 20 -16.75 39.67 39.30
N LEU A 21 -15.87 40.15 38.42
CA LEU A 21 -15.95 39.86 36.98
C LEU A 21 -15.72 38.38 36.67
N ALA A 22 -14.77 37.72 37.34
CA ALA A 22 -14.46 36.30 37.13
C ALA A 22 -15.58 35.36 37.60
N THR A 23 -16.46 35.83 38.48
CA THR A 23 -17.60 35.07 39.02
C THR A 23 -18.95 35.53 38.46
N LEU A 24 -18.97 36.45 37.49
CA LEU A 24 -20.19 36.99 36.90
C LEU A 24 -21.04 35.94 36.18
N THR A 25 -20.39 34.89 35.66
CA THR A 25 -21.04 33.73 35.02
C THR A 25 -21.78 32.81 35.99
N LEU A 26 -21.70 33.06 37.29
CA LEU A 26 -22.34 32.29 38.38
C LEU A 26 -23.44 33.09 39.09
N GLU A 27 -23.91 34.20 38.51
CA GLU A 27 -24.97 35.03 39.11
C GLU A 27 -26.28 34.29 39.37
N ASP A 28 -26.59 33.29 38.55
CA ASP A 28 -27.76 32.42 38.69
C ASP A 28 -27.60 31.34 39.78
N ALA A 29 -26.42 31.21 40.37
CA ALA A 29 -26.08 30.20 41.36
C ALA A 29 -25.27 30.80 42.53
N PRO A 30 -25.90 31.60 43.42
CA PRO A 30 -25.21 32.38 44.45
C PRO A 30 -24.30 31.56 45.35
N GLY A 31 -24.72 30.36 45.78
CA GLY A 31 -23.86 29.47 46.58
C GLY A 31 -22.58 29.04 45.85
N ALA A 32 -22.67 28.71 44.56
CA ALA A 32 -21.50 28.39 43.75
C ALA A 32 -20.62 29.63 43.51
N ARG A 33 -21.22 30.82 43.39
CA ARG A 33 -20.52 32.11 43.26
C ARG A 33 -19.69 32.39 44.50
N ASP A 34 -20.24 32.24 45.69
CA ASP A 34 -19.54 32.55 46.95
C ASP A 34 -18.37 31.59 47.19
N GLU A 35 -18.56 30.29 46.93
CA GLU A 35 -17.46 29.33 46.96
C GLU A 35 -16.35 29.66 45.95
N ALA A 36 -16.73 30.09 44.73
CA ALA A 36 -15.78 30.49 43.70
C ALA A 36 -15.00 31.75 44.08
N ARG A 37 -15.66 32.74 44.70
CA ARG A 37 -15.02 33.95 45.24
C ARG A 37 -14.01 33.60 46.32
N GLY A 38 -14.39 32.73 47.26
CA GLY A 38 -13.50 32.23 48.30
C GLY A 38 -12.27 31.51 47.74
N GLU A 39 -12.45 30.67 46.72
CA GLU A 39 -11.35 29.96 46.06
C GLU A 39 -10.39 30.93 45.34
N LEU A 40 -10.90 31.92 44.59
CA LEU A 40 -10.06 32.91 43.92
C LEU A 40 -9.30 33.79 44.91
N MET A 41 -9.96 34.23 45.98
CA MET A 41 -9.33 35.02 47.05
C MET A 41 -8.17 34.23 47.69
N ALA A 42 -8.42 32.96 48.05
CA ALA A 42 -7.39 32.10 48.63
C ALA A 42 -6.17 31.93 47.69
N ARG A 43 -6.40 31.80 46.38
CA ARG A 43 -5.32 31.70 45.38
C ARG A 43 -4.52 32.99 45.23
N LEU A 44 -5.20 34.14 45.22
CA LEU A 44 -4.56 35.46 45.14
C LEU A 44 -3.67 35.75 46.36
N MET A 45 -4.12 35.31 47.55
CA MET A 45 -3.33 35.43 48.78
C MET A 45 -2.12 34.49 48.78
N GLN A 46 -2.23 33.30 48.18
CA GLN A 46 -1.15 32.31 48.13
C GLN A 46 -0.04 32.60 47.10
N SER A 47 -0.26 33.53 46.17
CA SER A 47 0.67 33.80 45.06
C SER A 47 1.16 35.26 45.05
N PRO A 48 1.97 35.68 46.05
CA PRO A 48 2.59 37.00 46.03
C PRO A 48 3.61 37.04 44.89
N THR A 49 3.25 37.71 43.81
CA THR A 49 4.16 37.99 42.69
C THR A 49 4.47 39.49 42.68
N PRO A 50 5.73 39.91 42.43
CA PRO A 50 6.10 41.32 42.47
C PRO A 50 5.33 42.19 41.47
N ASP A 51 4.78 41.57 40.40
CA ASP A 51 3.97 42.25 39.37
C ASP A 51 2.46 41.98 39.48
N ARG A 52 1.98 41.56 40.65
CA ARG A 52 0.59 41.09 40.81
C ARG A 52 -0.43 42.13 40.38
N ASP A 53 -0.27 43.38 40.83
CA ASP A 53 -1.28 44.43 40.59
C ASP A 53 -1.32 44.85 39.11
N ALA A 54 -0.16 44.96 38.46
CA ALA A 54 -0.07 45.20 37.01
C ALA A 54 -0.72 44.07 36.20
N ARG A 55 -0.61 42.81 36.66
CA ARG A 55 -1.28 41.67 36.02
C ARG A 55 -2.79 41.68 36.26
N LEU A 56 -3.25 42.04 37.46
CA LEU A 56 -4.66 42.20 37.79
C LEU A 56 -5.30 43.32 36.97
N GLU A 57 -4.65 44.47 36.86
CA GLU A 57 -5.11 45.58 36.03
C GLU A 57 -5.19 45.18 34.55
N SER A 58 -4.18 44.50 34.02
CA SER A 58 -4.24 43.95 32.66
C SER A 58 -5.35 42.92 32.49
N ALA A 59 -5.60 42.07 33.47
CA ALA A 59 -6.68 41.08 33.46
C ALA A 59 -8.06 41.75 33.43
N LEU A 60 -8.29 42.73 34.32
CA LEU A 60 -9.51 43.54 34.38
C LEU A 60 -9.79 44.23 33.04
N SER A 61 -8.79 44.87 32.45
CA SER A 61 -8.94 45.56 31.16
C SER A 61 -9.39 44.64 30.01
N ARG A 62 -9.08 43.34 30.08
CA ARG A 62 -9.50 42.34 29.10
C ARG A 62 -10.90 41.82 29.38
N MET A 63 -11.18 41.52 30.65
CA MET A 63 -12.47 41.00 31.08
C MET A 63 -13.58 42.04 30.89
N ALA A 64 -13.30 43.32 31.15
CA ALA A 64 -14.25 44.43 30.94
C ALA A 64 -14.67 44.59 29.46
N LYS A 65 -13.83 44.18 28.50
CA LYS A 65 -14.15 44.25 27.06
C LYS A 65 -15.09 43.15 26.59
N VAL A 66 -15.26 42.09 27.38
CA VAL A 66 -16.04 40.91 27.01
C VAL A 66 -17.15 40.77 28.03
N LEU A 67 -18.29 41.40 27.75
CA LEU A 67 -19.50 41.17 28.55
C LEU A 67 -19.80 39.67 28.55
N PRO A 68 -19.87 39.01 29.72
CA PRO A 68 -20.24 37.61 29.79
C PRO A 68 -21.71 37.50 29.43
N THR A 69 -21.97 37.26 28.16
CA THR A 69 -23.30 36.86 27.71
C THR A 69 -23.64 35.51 28.36
N PRO A 70 -24.90 35.23 28.75
CA PRO A 70 -25.36 34.01 29.46
C PRO A 70 -25.31 32.72 28.60
N TRP A 71 -24.15 32.49 27.96
CA TRP A 71 -23.90 31.68 26.77
C TRP A 71 -23.57 30.21 27.02
N GLN A 72 -23.85 29.65 28.21
CA GLN A 72 -23.52 28.25 28.50
C GLN A 72 -24.07 27.29 27.42
N TRP A 73 -25.27 27.55 26.91
CA TRP A 73 -25.84 26.77 25.80
C TRP A 73 -25.22 27.06 24.42
N ARG A 74 -24.86 28.32 24.11
CA ARG A 74 -24.27 28.66 22.81
C ARG A 74 -22.86 28.09 22.65
N GLY A 75 -22.06 28.00 23.73
CA GLY A 75 -20.75 27.35 23.71
C GLY A 75 -20.84 25.83 23.50
N VAL A 76 -21.82 25.18 24.13
CA VAL A 76 -22.12 23.76 23.89
C VAL A 76 -22.56 23.55 22.45
N LEU A 77 -23.54 24.33 21.98
CA LEU A 77 -24.09 24.26 20.63
C LEU A 77 -23.04 24.56 19.56
N SER A 78 -22.18 25.57 19.77
CA SER A 78 -21.12 25.89 18.81
C SER A 78 -20.07 24.77 18.73
N SER A 79 -19.69 24.19 19.87
CA SER A 79 -18.71 23.10 19.89
C SER A 79 -19.29 21.82 19.30
N ALA A 80 -20.56 21.53 19.58
CA ALA A 80 -21.30 20.42 18.98
C ALA A 80 -21.48 20.61 17.47
N ALA A 81 -21.79 21.83 17.01
CA ALA A 81 -21.89 22.15 15.58
C ALA A 81 -20.54 22.00 14.86
N VAL A 82 -19.43 22.41 15.49
CA VAL A 82 -18.08 22.20 14.96
C VAL A 82 -17.76 20.71 14.86
N LEU A 83 -18.01 19.95 15.93
CA LEU A 83 -17.81 18.49 15.93
C LEU A 83 -18.66 17.82 14.84
N LEU A 84 -19.94 18.20 14.72
CA LEU A 84 -20.85 17.68 13.70
C LEU A 84 -20.35 18.03 12.29
N THR A 85 -19.90 19.26 12.07
CA THR A 85 -19.34 19.70 10.77
C THR A 85 -18.10 18.88 10.41
N LEU A 86 -17.21 18.63 11.38
CA LEU A 86 -16.02 17.80 11.17
C LEU A 86 -16.39 16.33 10.90
N LEU A 87 -17.41 15.80 11.58
CA LEU A 87 -17.93 14.45 11.31
C LEU A 87 -18.56 14.34 9.92
N VAL A 88 -19.28 15.37 9.47
CA VAL A 88 -19.82 15.42 8.10
C VAL A 88 -18.70 15.50 7.07
N LEU A 89 -17.71 16.37 7.26
CA LEU A 89 -16.55 16.47 6.39
C LEU A 89 -15.76 15.16 6.32
N LEU A 90 -15.55 14.52 7.46
CA LEU A 90 -14.95 13.19 7.54
C LEU A 90 -15.81 12.15 6.80
N GLY A 91 -17.13 12.17 6.99
CA GLY A 91 -18.06 11.29 6.29
C GLY A 91 -17.98 11.44 4.77
N ILE A 92 -17.92 12.68 4.27
CA ILE A 92 -17.72 12.99 2.85
C ILE A 92 -16.36 12.44 2.37
N GLN A 93 -15.30 12.65 3.13
CA GLN A 93 -13.97 12.16 2.75
C GLN A 93 -13.86 10.63 2.77
N VAL A 94 -14.44 9.97 3.78
CA VAL A 94 -14.53 8.51 3.83
C VAL A 94 -15.36 7.99 2.67
N PHE A 95 -16.45 8.67 2.31
CA PHE A 95 -17.26 8.33 1.14
C PHE A 95 -16.46 8.45 -0.16
N ILE A 96 -15.68 9.52 -0.33
CA ILE A 96 -14.78 9.72 -1.49
C ILE A 96 -13.67 8.67 -1.52
N ALA A 97 -13.11 8.28 -0.37
CA ALA A 97 -12.03 7.30 -0.25
C ALA A 97 -12.53 5.84 -0.25
N ALA A 98 -13.81 5.58 -0.01
CA ALA A 98 -14.37 4.23 0.09
C ALA A 98 -14.13 3.38 -1.16
N PRO A 99 -14.29 3.89 -2.40
CA PRO A 99 -13.92 3.14 -3.61
C PRO A 99 -12.44 2.74 -3.62
N GLU A 100 -11.53 3.65 -3.25
CA GLU A 100 -10.09 3.37 -3.18
C GLU A 100 -9.78 2.30 -2.11
N ILE A 101 -10.40 2.38 -0.93
CA ILE A 101 -10.25 1.38 0.15
C ILE A 101 -10.80 0.01 -0.29
N GLN A 102 -11.93 -0.02 -0.99
CA GLN A 102 -12.49 -1.27 -1.51
C GLN A 102 -11.57 -1.87 -2.58
N LEU A 103 -11.09 -1.07 -3.53
CA LEU A 103 -10.11 -1.51 -4.52
C LEU A 103 -8.84 -2.05 -3.87
N PHE A 104 -8.32 -1.37 -2.85
CA PHE A 104 -7.18 -1.83 -2.07
C PHE A 104 -7.44 -3.16 -1.36
N ARG A 105 -8.61 -3.32 -0.72
CA ARG A 105 -9.01 -4.59 -0.08
C ARG A 105 -9.15 -5.73 -1.08
N ILE A 106 -9.71 -5.47 -2.26
CA ILE A 106 -9.84 -6.46 -3.33
C ILE A 106 -8.45 -6.84 -3.86
N GLY A 107 -7.56 -5.86 -4.08
CA GLY A 107 -6.16 -6.12 -4.43
C GLY A 107 -5.38 -6.90 -3.35
N GLN A 108 -5.82 -6.89 -2.09
CA GLN A 108 -5.28 -7.76 -1.05
C GLN A 108 -5.92 -9.16 -0.99
N GLY A 109 -6.88 -9.47 -1.86
CA GLY A 109 -7.67 -10.70 -1.81
C GLY A 109 -8.62 -10.78 -0.61
N LYS A 110 -8.94 -9.64 0.03
CA LYS A 110 -9.77 -9.54 1.24
C LYS A 110 -11.13 -8.88 0.98
N GLY A 111 -11.39 -8.36 -0.21
CA GLY A 111 -12.67 -7.78 -0.59
C GLY A 111 -13.50 -8.75 -1.42
N ASN A 112 -14.84 -8.66 -1.35
CA ASN A 112 -15.72 -9.33 -2.30
C ASN A 112 -15.78 -8.50 -3.59
N PRO A 113 -15.16 -8.95 -4.70
CA PRO A 113 -15.15 -8.19 -5.94
C PRO A 113 -16.56 -8.00 -6.51
N GLN A 114 -17.46 -8.95 -6.25
CA GLN A 114 -18.87 -8.87 -6.63
C GLN A 114 -19.57 -7.67 -5.98
N ALA A 115 -19.30 -7.43 -4.69
CA ALA A 115 -19.93 -6.33 -3.96
C ALA A 115 -19.45 -4.94 -4.42
N TRP A 116 -18.26 -4.84 -5.01
CA TRP A 116 -17.79 -3.63 -5.67
C TRP A 116 -18.42 -3.50 -7.05
N PHE A 117 -18.47 -4.61 -7.80
CA PHE A 117 -19.11 -4.69 -9.11
C PHE A 117 -20.57 -4.23 -9.07
N ASP A 118 -21.35 -4.72 -8.11
CA ASP A 118 -22.77 -4.41 -7.99
C ASP A 118 -23.04 -2.93 -7.67
N LYS A 119 -22.01 -2.16 -7.27
CA LYS A 119 -22.09 -0.71 -6.96
C LYS A 119 -21.71 0.19 -8.14
N LEU A 120 -21.25 -0.36 -9.25
CA LEU A 120 -20.95 0.45 -10.44
C LEU A 120 -22.23 1.03 -11.06
N PRO A 121 -22.15 2.16 -11.79
CA PRO A 121 -23.24 2.66 -12.61
C PRO A 121 -23.83 1.57 -13.51
N GLU A 122 -25.13 1.65 -13.82
CA GLU A 122 -25.83 0.61 -14.59
C GLU A 122 -25.20 0.36 -15.97
N ALA A 123 -24.75 1.40 -16.68
CA ALA A 123 -24.03 1.24 -17.94
C ALA A 123 -22.71 0.44 -17.81
N ASP A 124 -21.98 0.62 -16.70
CA ASP A 124 -20.75 -0.11 -16.41
C ASP A 124 -21.06 -1.52 -15.93
N ARG A 125 -22.13 -1.69 -15.14
CA ARG A 125 -22.64 -3.01 -14.76
C ARG A 125 -23.14 -3.77 -15.97
N ASP A 126 -23.81 -3.14 -16.92
CA ASP A 126 -24.31 -3.77 -18.14
C ASP A 126 -23.16 -4.11 -19.08
N PHE A 127 -22.11 -3.27 -19.17
CA PHE A 127 -20.90 -3.63 -19.90
C PHE A 127 -20.19 -4.84 -19.28
N ILE A 128 -20.05 -4.88 -17.96
CA ILE A 128 -19.40 -5.99 -17.26
C ILE A 128 -20.33 -7.20 -17.13
N ALA A 129 -21.64 -7.02 -17.05
CA ALA A 129 -22.66 -8.07 -17.02
C ALA A 129 -22.84 -8.67 -18.41
N ALA A 130 -22.79 -7.86 -19.47
CA ALA A 130 -22.63 -8.33 -20.85
C ALA A 130 -21.33 -9.10 -20.98
N GLY A 131 -20.23 -8.65 -20.36
CA GLY A 131 -19.01 -9.43 -20.30
C GLY A 131 -19.10 -10.68 -19.41
N LYS A 132 -19.92 -10.73 -18.34
CA LYS A 132 -20.17 -11.94 -17.53
C LYS A 132 -21.06 -12.93 -18.27
N ALA A 133 -22.08 -12.44 -18.95
CA ALA A 133 -22.94 -13.19 -19.86
C ALA A 133 -22.12 -13.69 -21.06
N GLN A 134 -21.08 -12.95 -21.45
CA GLN A 134 -20.03 -13.36 -22.38
C GLN A 134 -18.84 -14.08 -21.69
N GLY A 135 -18.93 -14.44 -20.41
CA GLY A 135 -17.94 -15.26 -19.68
C GLY A 135 -16.54 -14.69 -19.53
N ILE A 136 -16.38 -13.42 -19.91
CA ILE A 136 -15.15 -12.64 -19.82
C ILE A 136 -14.72 -12.52 -18.35
N TYR A 137 -15.67 -12.45 -17.40
CA TYR A 137 -15.37 -12.22 -15.97
C TYR A 137 -15.45 -13.44 -15.05
N SER A 138 -16.01 -14.57 -15.51
CA SER A 138 -16.07 -15.80 -14.70
C SER A 138 -14.68 -16.40 -14.49
N GLY A 139 -13.72 -16.14 -15.40
CA GLY A 139 -12.29 -16.41 -15.17
C GLY A 139 -11.63 -15.44 -14.17
N LEU A 140 -11.98 -14.16 -14.23
CA LEU A 140 -11.40 -13.04 -13.46
C LEU A 140 -11.65 -13.09 -11.94
N PHE A 141 -12.77 -13.69 -11.52
CA PHE A 141 -13.19 -13.78 -10.11
C PHE A 141 -13.32 -15.20 -9.59
N GLY A 142 -12.65 -16.18 -10.22
CA GLY A 142 -12.56 -17.55 -9.73
C GLY A 142 -13.84 -18.38 -9.87
N GLY A 143 -14.84 -17.90 -10.61
CA GLY A 143 -16.14 -18.55 -10.83
C GLY A 143 -16.36 -18.98 -12.27
N GLN A 144 -15.48 -19.84 -12.78
CA GLN A 144 -15.55 -20.69 -13.99
C GLN A 144 -16.54 -20.39 -15.15
N PRO A 145 -16.03 -20.59 -16.38
CA PRO A 145 -16.41 -21.78 -17.14
C PRO A 145 -15.10 -22.52 -17.46
N ARG A 146 -14.61 -23.37 -16.56
CA ARG A 146 -13.57 -24.32 -16.97
C ARG A 146 -14.18 -25.49 -17.72
N THR A 147 -15.47 -25.77 -17.47
CA THR A 147 -16.19 -26.81 -18.17
C THR A 147 -16.26 -26.53 -19.67
N ILE A 148 -15.96 -27.57 -20.46
CA ILE A 148 -16.14 -27.60 -21.92
C ILE A 148 -17.48 -26.98 -22.36
N ALA A 149 -18.57 -27.29 -21.65
CA ALA A 149 -19.92 -26.79 -21.97
C ALA A 149 -20.06 -25.25 -21.87
N GLY A 150 -19.33 -24.61 -20.95
CA GLY A 150 -19.32 -23.15 -20.85
C GLY A 150 -18.52 -22.51 -21.98
N LEU A 151 -17.46 -23.18 -22.44
CA LEU A 151 -16.58 -22.70 -23.49
C LEU A 151 -17.13 -22.94 -24.90
N ASP A 152 -17.87 -24.02 -25.12
CA ASP A 152 -18.57 -24.25 -26.38
C ASP A 152 -19.58 -23.14 -26.70
N ARG A 153 -20.25 -22.57 -25.67
CA ARG A 153 -21.12 -21.41 -25.87
C ARG A 153 -20.34 -20.20 -26.38
N TYR A 154 -19.10 -20.00 -25.93
CA TYR A 154 -18.22 -18.93 -26.44
C TYR A 154 -17.74 -19.21 -27.84
N ARG A 155 -17.33 -20.45 -28.11
CA ARG A 155 -16.95 -20.88 -29.45
C ARG A 155 -18.10 -20.65 -30.45
N GLN A 156 -19.34 -20.89 -30.05
CA GLN A 156 -20.51 -20.63 -30.89
C GLN A 156 -20.78 -19.13 -31.08
N ALA A 157 -20.60 -18.32 -30.04
CA ALA A 157 -20.80 -16.87 -30.12
C ALA A 157 -19.68 -16.15 -30.89
N TYR A 158 -18.47 -16.71 -30.90
CA TYR A 158 -17.27 -16.14 -31.53
C TYR A 158 -16.48 -17.22 -32.29
N PRO A 159 -17.07 -17.80 -33.36
CA PRO A 159 -16.49 -18.96 -34.05
C PRO A 159 -15.20 -18.63 -34.82
N ASP A 160 -14.97 -17.36 -35.10
CA ASP A 160 -13.83 -16.88 -35.90
C ASP A 160 -12.76 -16.20 -35.04
N ASP A 161 -12.93 -16.21 -33.71
CA ASP A 161 -11.99 -15.59 -32.78
C ASP A 161 -10.92 -16.62 -32.35
N PRO A 162 -9.66 -16.47 -32.80
CA PRO A 162 -8.60 -17.43 -32.49
C PRO A 162 -8.30 -17.52 -30.99
N ALA A 163 -8.46 -16.44 -30.21
CA ALA A 163 -8.21 -16.49 -28.78
C ALA A 163 -9.28 -17.31 -28.04
N VAL A 164 -10.54 -17.16 -28.45
CA VAL A 164 -11.66 -17.98 -27.92
C VAL A 164 -11.43 -19.45 -28.26
N PHE A 165 -11.03 -19.73 -29.50
CA PHE A 165 -10.76 -21.09 -29.95
C PHE A 165 -9.57 -21.74 -29.23
N GLU A 166 -8.48 -21.01 -29.00
CA GLU A 166 -7.32 -21.47 -28.21
C GLU A 166 -7.73 -21.87 -26.79
N TYR A 167 -8.52 -21.03 -26.12
CA TYR A 167 -9.00 -21.31 -24.77
C TYR A 167 -9.90 -22.55 -24.72
N CYS A 168 -10.77 -22.73 -25.71
CA CYS A 168 -11.58 -23.94 -25.85
C CYS A 168 -10.68 -25.16 -26.02
N ALA A 169 -9.70 -25.11 -26.93
CA ALA A 169 -8.79 -26.22 -27.18
C ALA A 169 -8.01 -26.64 -25.94
N GLN A 170 -7.46 -25.68 -25.19
CA GLN A 170 -6.76 -25.95 -23.94
C GLN A 170 -7.69 -26.60 -22.89
N ALA A 171 -8.94 -26.16 -22.77
CA ALA A 171 -9.90 -26.77 -21.85
C ALA A 171 -10.27 -28.20 -22.26
N TYR A 172 -10.46 -28.46 -23.55
CA TYR A 172 -10.67 -29.81 -24.08
C TYR A 172 -9.48 -30.74 -23.79
N ILE A 173 -8.24 -30.27 -23.98
CA ILE A 173 -7.03 -31.03 -23.65
C ILE A 173 -6.94 -31.30 -22.13
N ARG A 174 -7.30 -30.32 -21.30
CA ARG A 174 -7.24 -30.46 -19.85
C ARG A 174 -8.30 -31.42 -19.32
N GLU A 175 -9.56 -31.24 -19.73
CA GLU A 175 -10.72 -31.91 -19.15
C GLU A 175 -11.13 -33.19 -19.89
N ALA A 176 -11.23 -33.14 -21.22
CA ALA A 176 -11.65 -34.29 -22.01
C ALA A 176 -10.49 -35.12 -22.54
N LYS A 177 -9.25 -34.62 -22.46
CA LYS A 177 -8.08 -35.25 -23.10
C LYS A 177 -8.34 -35.51 -24.59
N THR A 178 -9.01 -34.56 -25.23
CA THR A 178 -9.32 -34.56 -26.67
C THR A 178 -9.12 -33.17 -27.25
N LEU A 179 -9.18 -33.05 -28.59
CA LEU A 179 -9.30 -31.76 -29.26
C LEU A 179 -10.79 -31.43 -29.45
N PRO A 180 -11.17 -30.13 -29.52
CA PRO A 180 -12.51 -29.73 -29.88
C PRO A 180 -12.98 -30.34 -31.21
N PRO A 181 -14.28 -30.64 -31.38
CA PRO A 181 -14.82 -31.10 -32.66
C PRO A 181 -14.50 -30.10 -33.79
N GLY A 182 -14.02 -30.62 -34.92
CA GLY A 182 -13.62 -29.79 -36.07
C GLY A 182 -12.33 -28.99 -35.83
N TYR A 183 -11.46 -29.42 -34.90
CA TYR A 183 -10.29 -28.64 -34.50
C TYR A 183 -9.43 -28.20 -35.68
N GLU A 184 -9.05 -29.15 -36.54
CA GLU A 184 -8.15 -28.90 -37.67
C GLU A 184 -8.76 -27.96 -38.72
N GLU A 185 -10.02 -28.19 -39.07
CA GLU A 185 -10.77 -27.32 -39.98
C GLU A 185 -10.89 -25.90 -39.42
N THR A 186 -11.18 -25.80 -38.12
CA THR A 186 -11.40 -24.51 -37.47
C THR A 186 -10.12 -23.70 -37.39
N TRP A 187 -8.99 -24.28 -36.94
CA TRP A 187 -7.76 -23.51 -36.84
C TRP A 187 -7.17 -23.14 -38.20
N LYS A 188 -7.25 -24.03 -39.20
CA LYS A 188 -6.83 -23.73 -40.58
C LYS A 188 -7.65 -22.60 -41.20
N ARG A 189 -8.90 -22.44 -40.78
CA ARG A 189 -9.78 -21.36 -41.24
C ARG A 189 -9.47 -20.03 -40.56
N ILE A 190 -9.29 -20.03 -39.24
CA ILE A 190 -9.14 -18.79 -38.46
C ILE A 190 -7.71 -18.26 -38.43
N ASP A 191 -6.71 -19.15 -38.44
CA ASP A 191 -5.30 -18.81 -38.26
C ASP A 191 -4.34 -19.90 -38.78
N PRO A 192 -4.31 -20.15 -40.11
CA PRO A 192 -3.58 -21.27 -40.73
C PRO A 192 -2.05 -21.19 -40.58
N ASP A 193 -1.51 -20.00 -40.38
CA ASP A 193 -0.06 -19.77 -40.37
C ASP A 193 0.56 -19.86 -38.96
N ASN A 194 -0.27 -20.13 -37.95
CA ASN A 194 0.18 -20.17 -36.56
C ASN A 194 0.50 -21.59 -36.10
N GLY A 195 1.77 -21.82 -35.74
CA GLY A 195 2.27 -23.11 -35.28
C GLY A 195 1.68 -23.58 -33.94
N ILE A 196 1.06 -22.68 -33.17
CA ILE A 196 0.52 -23.00 -31.84
C ILE A 196 -0.53 -24.13 -31.90
N TRP A 197 -1.28 -24.22 -32.99
CA TRP A 197 -2.33 -25.23 -33.17
C TRP A 197 -1.76 -26.64 -33.33
N ASN A 198 -0.70 -26.76 -34.14
CA ASN A 198 0.03 -28.01 -34.27
C ASN A 198 0.71 -28.39 -32.95
N LEU A 199 1.21 -27.41 -32.19
CA LEU A 199 1.82 -27.65 -30.89
C LEU A 199 0.82 -28.16 -29.84
N LEU A 200 -0.37 -27.59 -29.77
CA LEU A 200 -1.46 -28.06 -28.88
C LEU A 200 -1.90 -29.49 -29.23
N ALA A 201 -1.99 -29.80 -30.53
CA ALA A 201 -2.28 -31.16 -30.99
C ALA A 201 -1.15 -32.13 -30.63
N ALA A 202 0.13 -31.72 -30.78
CA ALA A 202 1.29 -32.52 -30.39
C ALA A 202 1.29 -32.84 -28.89
N VAL A 203 1.02 -31.83 -28.07
CA VAL A 203 0.85 -31.97 -26.62
C VAL A 203 -0.20 -33.02 -26.30
N LEU A 204 -1.38 -32.94 -26.91
CA LEU A 204 -2.44 -33.91 -26.66
C LEU A 204 -2.02 -35.32 -27.04
N LYS A 205 -1.37 -35.50 -28.19
CA LYS A 205 -0.89 -36.80 -28.67
C LYS A 205 0.15 -37.42 -27.74
N SER A 206 0.96 -36.60 -27.08
CA SER A 206 1.87 -37.07 -26.03
C SER A 206 1.21 -37.29 -24.67
N ALA A 207 0.03 -36.71 -24.43
CA ALA A 207 -0.65 -36.79 -23.14
C ALA A 207 -1.35 -38.15 -22.97
N ARG A 208 -1.18 -38.74 -21.79
CA ARG A 208 -1.91 -39.95 -21.39
C ARG A 208 -3.08 -39.62 -20.45
N PRO A 209 -4.16 -40.41 -20.46
CA PRO A 209 -5.09 -40.47 -19.34
C PRO A 209 -4.33 -40.88 -18.06
N ALA A 210 -4.62 -40.21 -16.95
CA ALA A 210 -3.94 -40.46 -15.68
C ALA A 210 -3.96 -41.97 -15.31
N GLY A 211 -2.77 -42.55 -15.09
CA GLY A 211 -2.61 -43.95 -14.65
C GLY A 211 -2.28 -44.98 -15.75
N THR A 212 -2.16 -44.57 -17.00
CA THR A 212 -1.69 -45.45 -18.09
C THR A 212 -0.23 -45.08 -18.42
N GLY A 213 0.67 -46.05 -18.68
CA GLY A 213 2.13 -45.89 -18.98
C GLY A 213 2.58 -44.94 -20.13
N THR A 214 3.54 -45.32 -20.98
CA THR A 214 4.17 -44.47 -22.04
C THR A 214 3.39 -44.45 -23.37
N PRO A 215 2.93 -43.30 -23.94
CA PRO A 215 2.01 -43.23 -25.10
C PRO A 215 2.35 -44.19 -26.26
N PRO A 216 1.33 -44.70 -27.00
CA PRO A 216 1.58 -45.59 -28.11
C PRO A 216 2.62 -45.00 -29.07
N PRO A 217 3.54 -45.81 -29.64
CA PRO A 217 4.57 -45.31 -30.55
C PRO A 217 4.02 -44.52 -31.72
N GLU A 218 2.85 -44.88 -32.25
CA GLU A 218 2.17 -44.11 -33.30
C GLU A 218 1.78 -42.70 -32.86
N ASP A 219 1.27 -42.54 -31.64
CA ASP A 219 0.89 -41.24 -31.09
C ASP A 219 2.13 -40.38 -30.80
N LEU A 220 3.25 -40.99 -30.37
CA LEU A 220 4.51 -40.27 -30.20
C LEU A 220 5.14 -39.84 -31.53
N ALA A 221 5.04 -40.67 -32.57
CA ALA A 221 5.47 -40.32 -33.92
C ALA A 221 4.62 -39.16 -34.47
N GLU A 222 3.31 -39.20 -34.26
CA GLU A 222 2.40 -38.14 -34.66
C GLU A 222 2.62 -36.85 -33.87
N ALA A 223 2.84 -36.94 -32.55
CA ALA A 223 3.21 -35.80 -31.71
C ALA A 223 4.49 -35.15 -32.21
N ARG A 224 5.48 -35.95 -32.64
CA ARG A 224 6.71 -35.43 -33.23
C ARG A 224 6.47 -34.72 -34.56
N ARG A 225 5.69 -35.33 -35.47
CA ARG A 225 5.33 -34.72 -36.75
C ARG A 225 4.62 -33.37 -36.57
N LEU A 226 3.71 -33.29 -35.62
CA LEU A 226 2.98 -32.07 -35.28
C LEU A 226 3.90 -31.00 -34.64
N LEU A 227 4.86 -31.41 -33.81
CA LEU A 227 5.89 -30.50 -33.29
C LEU A 227 6.75 -29.92 -34.41
N ASP A 228 7.21 -30.74 -35.35
CA ASP A 228 8.00 -30.27 -36.50
C ASP A 228 7.18 -29.34 -37.41
N ALA A 229 5.88 -29.62 -37.59
CA ALA A 229 4.95 -28.74 -38.29
C ALA A 229 4.73 -27.40 -37.56
N ALA A 230 4.66 -27.41 -36.22
CA ALA A 230 4.60 -26.20 -35.42
C ALA A 230 5.86 -25.34 -35.59
N LEU A 231 7.04 -25.97 -35.59
CA LEU A 231 8.32 -25.31 -35.79
C LEU A 231 8.52 -24.75 -37.20
N SER A 232 7.86 -25.35 -38.20
CA SER A 232 7.92 -24.91 -39.60
C SER A 232 6.91 -23.81 -39.93
N ALA A 233 5.96 -23.54 -39.03
CA ALA A 233 4.93 -22.53 -39.26
C ALA A 233 5.52 -21.10 -39.23
N PRO A 234 4.97 -20.17 -40.03
CA PRO A 234 5.45 -18.78 -40.13
C PRO A 234 5.62 -18.06 -38.80
N TYR A 235 4.75 -18.28 -37.82
CA TYR A 235 4.88 -17.72 -36.48
C TYR A 235 4.24 -18.64 -35.42
N LEU A 236 4.58 -18.40 -34.15
CA LEU A 236 4.11 -19.17 -33.00
C LEU A 236 3.74 -18.17 -31.89
N ASP A 237 2.53 -17.61 -32.00
CA ASP A 237 2.03 -16.61 -31.05
C ASP A 237 0.70 -17.06 -30.43
N THR A 238 0.63 -16.93 -29.11
CA THR A 238 -0.61 -17.07 -28.35
C THR A 238 -1.35 -15.74 -28.49
N ARG A 239 -2.39 -15.64 -29.33
CA ARG A 239 -3.11 -14.37 -29.61
C ARG A 239 -3.98 -13.86 -28.44
N ILE A 240 -3.90 -14.51 -27.28
CA ILE A 240 -4.69 -14.24 -26.07
C ILE A 240 -4.45 -12.83 -25.44
N PRO A 241 -3.38 -12.06 -25.70
CA PRO A 241 -3.24 -10.71 -25.15
C PRO A 241 -4.17 -9.68 -25.80
N GLU A 242 -4.30 -9.63 -27.12
CA GLU A 242 -4.82 -8.42 -27.80
C GLU A 242 -6.30 -8.13 -27.51
N LEU A 243 -7.12 -9.16 -27.39
CA LEU A 243 -8.54 -9.04 -27.05
C LEU A 243 -8.78 -8.68 -25.59
N SER A 244 -8.06 -9.31 -24.67
CA SER A 244 -8.09 -9.00 -23.24
C SER A 244 -7.57 -7.58 -23.00
N VAL A 245 -6.49 -7.19 -23.67
CA VAL A 245 -5.90 -5.86 -23.67
C VAL A 245 -6.87 -4.82 -24.26
N ARG A 246 -7.43 -5.02 -25.46
CA ARG A 246 -8.39 -4.09 -26.07
C ARG A 246 -9.69 -3.98 -25.25
N ARG A 247 -10.07 -5.01 -24.50
CA ARG A 247 -11.25 -5.02 -23.62
C ARG A 247 -10.95 -4.39 -22.25
N LEU A 248 -9.74 -4.54 -21.71
CA LEU A 248 -9.25 -3.85 -20.51
C LEU A 248 -9.01 -2.35 -20.78
N ALA A 249 -8.49 -2.00 -21.96
CA ALA A 249 -8.32 -0.61 -22.38
C ALA A 249 -9.66 0.15 -22.49
N LYS A 250 -10.77 -0.58 -22.62
CA LYS A 250 -12.14 -0.03 -22.58
C LYS A 250 -12.69 0.19 -21.18
N PHE A 251 -11.96 -0.15 -20.11
CA PHE A 251 -12.34 0.19 -18.73
C PHE A 251 -11.88 1.61 -18.39
N PRO A 252 -12.77 2.61 -18.34
CA PRO A 252 -12.41 3.96 -17.91
C PRO A 252 -12.40 4.10 -16.37
N LEU A 253 -12.56 3.01 -15.62
CA LEU A 253 -13.11 3.05 -14.25
C LEU A 253 -12.09 2.87 -13.12
N LEU A 254 -10.84 2.52 -13.40
CA LEU A 254 -9.85 2.55 -12.33
C LEU A 254 -9.52 4.02 -12.05
N PRO A 255 -9.73 4.51 -10.81
CA PRO A 255 -9.36 5.87 -10.47
C PRO A 255 -7.89 6.08 -10.87
N GLN A 256 -7.58 7.18 -11.55
CA GLN A 256 -6.21 7.59 -11.83
C GLN A 256 -5.56 8.07 -10.51
N THR A 257 -5.39 7.14 -9.60
CA THR A 257 -4.74 7.28 -8.29
C THR A 257 -3.74 6.14 -8.17
N PHE A 258 -2.73 6.32 -7.32
CA PHE A 258 -1.75 5.28 -7.08
C PHE A 258 -2.41 3.99 -6.54
N VAL A 259 -3.41 4.15 -5.67
CA VAL A 259 -4.20 3.02 -5.15
C VAL A 259 -5.00 2.35 -6.27
N GLY A 260 -5.56 3.12 -7.20
CA GLY A 260 -6.26 2.60 -8.38
C GLY A 260 -5.33 1.86 -9.33
N ASN A 261 -4.10 2.35 -9.55
CA ASN A 261 -3.10 1.72 -10.42
C ASN A 261 -2.53 0.44 -9.80
N SER A 262 -2.21 0.46 -8.49
CA SER A 262 -1.74 -0.72 -7.76
C SER A 262 -2.82 -1.78 -7.54
N ALA A 263 -4.08 -1.38 -7.33
CA ALA A 263 -5.21 -2.30 -7.36
C ALA A 263 -5.40 -2.83 -8.79
N GLY A 264 -5.34 -1.97 -9.80
CA GLY A 264 -5.40 -2.32 -11.22
C GLY A 264 -4.39 -3.38 -11.59
N LEU A 265 -3.13 -3.23 -11.17
CA LEU A 265 -2.07 -4.25 -11.25
C LEU A 265 -2.50 -5.58 -10.65
N ARG A 266 -3.10 -5.56 -9.48
CA ARG A 266 -3.52 -6.78 -8.76
C ARG A 266 -4.87 -7.33 -9.18
N PHE A 267 -5.67 -6.58 -9.92
CA PHE A 267 -6.85 -7.06 -10.63
C PHE A 267 -6.44 -7.65 -11.96
N ALA A 268 -5.53 -6.97 -12.67
CA ALA A 268 -4.86 -7.46 -13.86
C ALA A 268 -4.03 -8.68 -13.53
N GLU A 269 -3.38 -8.78 -12.37
CA GLU A 269 -2.51 -9.91 -12.03
C GLU A 269 -3.28 -11.23 -12.09
N PRO A 270 -4.44 -11.47 -11.45
CA PRO A 270 -5.27 -12.65 -11.69
C PRO A 270 -5.80 -12.74 -13.13
N VAL A 271 -6.14 -11.63 -13.81
CA VAL A 271 -6.53 -11.72 -15.24
C VAL A 271 -5.40 -12.30 -16.07
N VAL A 272 -4.18 -11.80 -15.82
CA VAL A 272 -2.91 -12.01 -16.53
C VAL A 272 -2.19 -13.27 -16.05
N THR A 273 -2.47 -13.77 -14.84
CA THR A 273 -1.80 -14.93 -14.22
C THR A 273 -2.74 -16.10 -13.91
N SER A 274 -4.04 -15.86 -13.69
CA SER A 274 -5.04 -16.92 -13.40
C SER A 274 -6.01 -17.20 -14.55
N GLY A 275 -6.20 -16.24 -15.47
CA GLY A 275 -6.82 -16.45 -16.79
C GLY A 275 -5.85 -17.00 -17.84
N TYR A 276 -4.55 -16.77 -17.65
CA TYR A 276 -3.49 -17.30 -18.51
C TYR A 276 -2.90 -18.55 -17.87
N ASP A 277 -3.65 -19.65 -17.94
CA ASP A 277 -3.05 -20.98 -17.90
C ASP A 277 -2.31 -21.27 -19.23
N VAL A 278 -1.57 -20.31 -19.77
CA VAL A 278 -0.53 -20.56 -20.79
C VAL A 278 0.65 -21.32 -20.14
N SER A 279 0.66 -21.38 -18.80
CA SER A 279 1.31 -22.44 -18.03
C SER A 279 0.99 -23.82 -18.59
N LEU A 280 -0.22 -24.07 -19.08
CA LEU A 280 -0.58 -25.32 -19.74
C LEU A 280 0.24 -25.54 -21.01
N THR A 281 0.42 -24.54 -21.89
CA THR A 281 1.30 -24.75 -23.06
C THR A 281 2.75 -24.98 -22.65
N ALA A 282 3.36 -24.14 -21.80
CA ALA A 282 4.77 -24.33 -21.49
C ALA A 282 5.03 -25.59 -20.66
N ASN A 283 4.17 -25.91 -19.68
CA ASN A 283 4.30 -27.11 -18.86
C ASN A 283 3.96 -28.37 -19.67
N GLU A 284 2.93 -28.36 -20.50
CA GLU A 284 2.57 -29.53 -21.31
C GLU A 284 3.49 -29.71 -22.52
N VAL A 285 4.05 -28.63 -23.09
CA VAL A 285 5.13 -28.70 -24.08
C VAL A 285 6.40 -29.22 -23.41
N SER A 286 6.73 -28.75 -22.22
CA SER A 286 7.81 -29.32 -21.41
C SER A 286 7.59 -30.82 -21.19
N ARG A 287 6.36 -31.21 -20.87
CA ARG A 287 5.97 -32.62 -20.71
C ARG A 287 6.07 -33.41 -22.02
N LEU A 288 5.69 -32.84 -23.15
CA LEU A 288 5.87 -33.43 -24.48
C LEU A 288 7.35 -33.76 -24.73
N PHE A 289 8.25 -32.79 -24.52
CA PHE A 289 9.69 -33.02 -24.64
C PHE A 289 10.20 -34.08 -23.66
N HIS A 290 9.74 -34.03 -22.41
CA HIS A 290 10.08 -35.03 -21.39
C HIS A 290 9.66 -36.44 -21.81
N ILE A 291 8.43 -36.62 -22.28
CA ILE A 291 7.89 -37.91 -22.71
C ILE A 291 8.66 -38.43 -23.93
N LEU A 292 8.94 -37.57 -24.92
CA LEU A 292 9.71 -37.95 -26.11
C LEU A 292 11.15 -38.35 -25.74
N ALA A 293 11.82 -37.57 -24.91
CA ALA A 293 13.20 -37.85 -24.47
C ALA A 293 13.28 -39.15 -23.65
N MET A 294 12.35 -39.34 -22.71
CA MET A 294 12.24 -40.56 -21.92
C MET A 294 11.96 -41.78 -22.82
N HIS A 295 11.03 -41.67 -23.77
CA HIS A 295 10.74 -42.76 -24.70
C HIS A 295 11.97 -43.14 -25.52
N TYR A 296 12.69 -42.18 -26.09
CA TYR A 296 13.90 -42.48 -26.88
C TYR A 296 15.01 -43.10 -26.04
N SER A 297 15.16 -42.70 -24.77
CA SER A 297 16.20 -43.22 -23.87
C SER A 297 15.89 -44.61 -23.27
N THR A 298 14.62 -44.95 -23.07
CA THR A 298 14.21 -46.18 -22.36
C THR A 298 13.89 -47.35 -23.27
N THR A 299 13.53 -47.10 -24.52
CA THR A 299 13.24 -48.15 -25.51
C THR A 299 14.55 -48.74 -26.04
N ARG A 300 15.13 -49.70 -25.31
CA ARG A 300 16.47 -50.26 -25.53
C ARG A 300 16.57 -51.32 -26.63
N ASP A 301 15.46 -51.66 -27.28
CA ASP A 301 15.43 -52.69 -28.31
C ASP A 301 16.14 -52.26 -29.61
N GLN A 302 16.26 -53.18 -30.57
CA GLN A 302 17.09 -53.25 -31.80
C GLN A 302 17.34 -51.96 -32.63
N ASP A 303 16.67 -50.85 -32.32
CA ASP A 303 16.71 -49.53 -32.96
C ASP A 303 17.59 -48.49 -32.20
N GLY A 304 18.59 -48.92 -31.41
CA GLY A 304 19.41 -48.01 -30.60
C GLY A 304 20.01 -46.80 -31.35
N GLN A 305 20.47 -47.02 -32.59
CA GLN A 305 20.97 -45.94 -33.46
C GLN A 305 19.87 -44.96 -33.87
N LYS A 306 18.67 -45.46 -34.19
CA LYS A 306 17.51 -44.65 -34.56
C LYS A 306 16.99 -43.80 -33.40
N ASN A 307 17.07 -44.32 -32.17
CA ASN A 307 16.73 -43.56 -30.97
C ASN A 307 17.76 -42.47 -30.66
N GLN A 308 19.05 -42.73 -30.93
CA GLN A 308 20.08 -41.69 -30.90
C GLN A 308 19.82 -40.58 -31.92
N GLU A 309 19.48 -40.93 -33.17
CA GLU A 309 19.11 -39.96 -34.22
C GLU A 309 17.86 -39.15 -33.84
N ARG A 310 16.84 -39.82 -33.29
CA ARG A 310 15.63 -39.16 -32.79
C ARG A 310 15.92 -38.18 -31.67
N LEU A 311 16.75 -38.55 -30.68
CA LEU A 311 17.12 -37.62 -29.60
C LEU A 311 17.99 -36.46 -30.13
N ARG A 312 18.94 -36.74 -31.03
CA ARG A 312 19.75 -35.70 -31.71
C ARG A 312 18.88 -34.70 -32.45
N SER A 313 17.81 -35.14 -33.10
CA SER A 313 16.86 -34.26 -33.78
C SER A 313 15.91 -33.51 -32.83
N LEU A 314 15.74 -33.98 -31.58
CA LEU A 314 14.86 -33.36 -30.59
C LEU A 314 15.52 -32.15 -29.91
N ILE A 315 16.84 -32.19 -29.71
CA ILE A 315 17.62 -31.10 -29.12
C ILE A 315 17.50 -29.78 -29.92
N PRO A 316 17.73 -29.73 -31.25
CA PRO A 316 17.55 -28.50 -32.02
C PRO A 316 16.07 -28.07 -32.07
N ALA A 317 15.12 -29.01 -32.08
CA ALA A 317 13.70 -28.70 -31.99
C ALA A 317 13.33 -28.00 -30.66
N TRP A 318 13.90 -28.47 -29.53
CA TRP A 318 13.74 -27.81 -28.23
C TRP A 318 14.36 -26.42 -28.20
N ARG A 319 15.58 -26.26 -28.75
CA ARG A 319 16.26 -24.96 -28.84
C ARG A 319 15.44 -23.95 -29.62
N GLU A 320 15.03 -24.33 -30.83
CA GLU A 320 14.28 -23.43 -31.71
C GLU A 320 12.90 -23.11 -31.12
N LEU A 321 12.17 -24.09 -30.59
CA LEU A 321 10.88 -23.82 -29.95
C LEU A 321 11.02 -22.86 -28.78
N SER A 322 12.04 -23.07 -27.93
CA SER A 322 12.30 -22.21 -26.78
C SER A 322 12.66 -20.78 -27.22
N ALA A 323 13.47 -20.62 -28.27
CA ALA A 323 13.84 -19.31 -28.82
C ALA A 323 12.63 -18.59 -29.43
N ARG A 324 11.82 -19.29 -30.22
CA ARG A 324 10.59 -18.75 -30.82
C ARG A 324 9.57 -18.34 -29.76
N LEU A 325 9.31 -19.19 -28.77
CA LEU A 325 8.41 -18.84 -27.66
C LEU A 325 8.91 -17.66 -26.83
N LEU A 326 10.23 -17.48 -26.69
CA LEU A 326 10.79 -16.30 -26.03
C LEU A 326 10.54 -15.02 -26.83
N LEU A 327 10.73 -15.05 -28.14
CA LEU A 327 10.69 -13.86 -29.02
C LEU A 327 9.29 -13.52 -29.54
N GLU A 328 8.49 -14.51 -29.91
CA GLU A 328 7.24 -14.33 -30.67
C GLU A 328 6.01 -14.20 -29.76
N SER A 329 6.06 -14.74 -28.54
CA SER A 329 4.91 -14.65 -27.63
C SER A 329 4.88 -13.30 -26.90
N ASN A 330 3.87 -12.50 -27.25
CA ASN A 330 3.58 -11.17 -26.69
C ASN A 330 3.13 -11.18 -25.21
N SER A 331 2.92 -12.35 -24.61
CA SER A 331 2.49 -12.46 -23.21
C SER A 331 3.68 -12.42 -22.25
N TYR A 332 4.02 -11.21 -21.81
CA TYR A 332 5.04 -10.95 -20.79
C TYR A 332 4.74 -11.64 -19.45
N GLY A 333 3.46 -11.90 -19.15
CA GLY A 333 3.02 -12.67 -17.96
C GLY A 333 3.52 -14.11 -17.92
N ASN A 334 3.98 -14.67 -19.05
CA ASN A 334 4.41 -16.06 -19.17
C ASN A 334 5.92 -16.27 -19.07
N PHE A 335 6.70 -15.24 -18.73
CA PHE A 335 8.16 -15.38 -18.68
C PHE A 335 8.61 -16.54 -17.75
N HIS A 336 7.94 -16.75 -16.61
CA HIS A 336 8.20 -17.91 -15.74
C HIS A 336 7.91 -19.27 -16.40
N SER A 337 6.82 -19.36 -17.16
CA SER A 337 6.47 -20.57 -17.91
C SER A 337 7.48 -20.83 -19.02
N LYS A 338 7.98 -19.78 -19.70
CA LYS A 338 9.06 -19.89 -20.67
C LYS A 338 10.38 -20.36 -20.04
N LEU A 339 10.69 -19.92 -18.81
CA LEU A 339 11.83 -20.46 -18.04
C LEU A 339 11.66 -21.95 -17.68
N TYR A 340 10.42 -22.42 -17.51
CA TYR A 340 10.15 -23.84 -17.28
C TYR A 340 10.46 -24.71 -18.52
N LEU A 341 10.27 -24.18 -19.74
CA LEU A 341 10.72 -24.86 -20.95
C LEU A 341 12.25 -24.97 -21.03
N LEU A 342 12.97 -23.98 -20.52
CA LEU A 342 14.43 -24.03 -20.46
C LEU A 342 14.94 -25.09 -19.48
N SER A 343 14.22 -25.34 -18.38
CA SER A 343 14.59 -26.39 -17.43
C SER A 343 14.52 -27.81 -18.02
N MET A 344 13.82 -27.99 -19.15
CA MET A 344 13.80 -29.27 -19.89
C MET A 344 15.12 -29.65 -20.54
N GLY A 345 16.05 -28.70 -20.71
CA GLY A 345 17.40 -29.06 -21.12
C GLY A 345 18.00 -30.12 -20.18
N SER A 346 17.69 -30.09 -18.88
CA SER A 346 18.22 -31.09 -17.92
C SER A 346 17.75 -32.52 -18.21
N VAL A 347 16.51 -32.67 -18.70
CA VAL A 347 15.97 -33.98 -19.11
C VAL A 347 16.64 -34.44 -20.40
N LEU A 348 16.82 -33.55 -21.36
CA LEU A 348 17.50 -33.85 -22.63
C LEU A 348 18.98 -34.22 -22.40
N GLU A 349 19.67 -33.52 -21.51
CA GLU A 349 21.04 -33.82 -21.06
C GLU A 349 21.11 -35.22 -20.45
N SER A 350 20.22 -35.51 -19.48
CA SER A 350 20.16 -36.83 -18.83
C SER A 350 19.84 -37.96 -19.81
N SER A 351 18.90 -37.73 -20.73
CA SER A 351 18.56 -38.69 -21.79
C SER A 351 19.70 -38.89 -22.80
N ALA A 352 20.48 -37.85 -23.10
CA ALA A 352 21.65 -37.95 -23.96
C ALA A 352 22.75 -38.79 -23.30
N GLY A 353 23.01 -38.57 -22.01
CA GLY A 353 23.93 -39.40 -21.22
C GLY A 353 23.49 -40.87 -21.18
N ALA A 354 22.20 -41.13 -20.98
CA ALA A 354 21.64 -42.50 -20.98
C ALA A 354 21.82 -43.24 -22.33
N LEU A 355 21.89 -42.51 -23.45
CA LEU A 355 22.11 -43.04 -24.80
C LEU A 355 23.58 -42.99 -25.25
N ASN A 356 24.51 -42.62 -24.37
CA ASN A 356 25.94 -42.42 -24.65
C ASN A 356 26.23 -41.34 -25.72
N LEU A 357 25.41 -40.30 -25.77
CA LEU A 357 25.57 -39.14 -26.66
C LEU A 357 26.37 -38.03 -25.98
N GLY A 358 27.64 -38.30 -25.65
CA GLY A 358 28.45 -37.43 -24.80
C GLY A 358 28.76 -36.04 -25.38
N THR A 359 28.65 -35.86 -26.71
CA THR A 359 28.81 -34.53 -27.33
C THR A 359 27.57 -33.67 -27.10
N GLU A 360 26.40 -34.27 -27.27
CA GLU A 360 25.09 -33.67 -27.09
C GLU A 360 24.81 -33.38 -25.62
N GLU A 361 25.15 -34.30 -24.72
CA GLU A 361 25.09 -34.11 -23.27
C GLU A 361 25.89 -32.86 -22.85
N LYS A 362 27.18 -32.79 -23.24
CA LYS A 362 28.03 -31.63 -22.94
C LYS A 362 27.49 -30.33 -23.52
N ARG A 363 26.95 -30.37 -24.75
CA ARG A 363 26.41 -29.20 -25.44
C ARG A 363 25.15 -28.68 -24.74
N VAL A 364 24.24 -29.56 -24.35
CA VAL A 364 23.04 -29.18 -23.59
C VAL A 364 23.42 -28.68 -22.20
N GLY A 365 24.36 -29.33 -21.50
CA GLY A 365 24.87 -28.89 -20.20
C GLY A 365 25.54 -27.51 -20.24
N GLN A 366 26.35 -27.22 -21.27
CA GLN A 366 26.94 -25.88 -21.48
C GLN A 366 25.87 -24.81 -21.69
N LEU A 367 24.86 -25.11 -22.51
CA LEU A 367 23.76 -24.20 -22.78
C LEU A 367 22.92 -23.94 -21.52
N LEU A 368 22.65 -24.97 -20.71
CA LEU A 368 21.98 -24.81 -19.41
C LEU A 368 22.80 -23.93 -18.47
N ALA A 369 24.10 -24.14 -18.39
CA ALA A 369 24.99 -23.30 -17.57
C ALA A 369 25.00 -21.84 -18.04
N GLU A 370 24.91 -21.58 -19.34
CA GLU A 370 24.80 -20.23 -19.89
C GLU A 370 23.44 -19.59 -19.61
N ILE A 371 22.35 -20.35 -19.75
CA ILE A 371 20.99 -19.92 -19.36
C ILE A 371 20.95 -19.58 -17.87
N GLU A 372 21.53 -20.41 -17.00
CA GLU A 372 21.63 -20.17 -15.55
C GLU A 372 22.50 -18.95 -15.22
N ARG A 373 23.48 -18.64 -16.05
CA ARG A 373 24.30 -17.43 -15.92
C ARG A 373 23.51 -16.17 -16.32
N ILE A 374 22.72 -16.23 -17.38
CA ILE A 374 21.90 -15.10 -17.88
C ILE A 374 20.70 -14.85 -16.97
N VAL A 375 20.02 -15.92 -16.58
CA VAL A 375 18.94 -15.91 -15.61
C VAL A 375 19.49 -16.58 -14.38
N PRO A 376 20.02 -15.85 -13.38
CA PRO A 376 20.39 -16.47 -12.11
C PRO A 376 19.10 -17.02 -11.49
N ILE A 377 18.80 -18.29 -11.74
CA ILE A 377 17.58 -19.00 -11.30
C ILE A 377 17.66 -19.16 -9.78
N GLY A 378 17.33 -18.08 -9.07
CA GLY A 378 16.98 -18.07 -7.66
C GLY A 378 15.47 -18.15 -7.44
N LEU A 379 14.74 -18.76 -8.38
CA LEU A 379 13.27 -18.96 -8.32
C LEU A 379 12.89 -20.29 -7.63
N SER A 380 13.87 -21.08 -7.20
CA SER A 380 13.70 -22.38 -6.51
C SER A 380 13.06 -22.33 -5.11
N ARG A 381 12.63 -21.16 -4.61
CA ARG A 381 12.16 -21.00 -3.21
C ARG A 381 10.66 -20.78 -3.00
N ARG A 382 9.83 -20.60 -4.04
CA ARG A 382 8.40 -20.21 -3.84
C ARG A 382 7.33 -21.17 -4.38
N SER A 383 7.69 -22.26 -5.05
CA SER A 383 6.74 -23.22 -5.62
C SER A 383 6.16 -24.24 -4.61
N GLY A 384 6.40 -24.09 -3.31
CA GLY A 384 5.91 -25.00 -2.25
C GLY A 384 4.38 -25.12 -2.10
N ARG A 385 3.58 -24.60 -3.04
CA ARG A 385 2.12 -24.81 -3.09
C ARG A 385 1.65 -25.77 -4.18
N TYR A 386 2.48 -26.09 -5.17
CA TYR A 386 2.16 -27.07 -6.22
C TYR A 386 3.20 -28.19 -6.15
N GLY A 387 2.89 -29.21 -5.35
CA GLY A 387 3.83 -30.25 -4.94
C GLY A 387 4.27 -31.20 -6.05
N LEU A 388 5.12 -30.75 -6.97
CA LEU A 388 5.98 -31.64 -7.75
C LEU A 388 7.40 -31.06 -7.87
N VAL A 389 8.36 -31.96 -7.57
CA VAL A 389 9.82 -31.81 -7.49
C VAL A 389 10.37 -31.29 -6.16
N THR A 390 10.65 -32.25 -5.29
CA THR A 390 11.51 -32.19 -4.09
C THR A 390 12.98 -32.17 -4.50
N ILE A 391 13.76 -31.12 -4.20
CA ILE A 391 15.23 -31.21 -4.09
C ILE A 391 15.81 -30.29 -2.98
N HIS A 392 16.57 -30.95 -2.09
CA HIS A 392 17.57 -30.59 -1.06
C HIS A 392 17.29 -29.61 0.12
N PRO A 393 17.32 -30.13 1.39
CA PRO A 393 17.41 -29.33 2.61
C PRO A 393 18.88 -29.03 2.92
N GLY A 394 19.33 -27.79 2.77
CA GLY A 394 20.72 -27.47 3.13
C GLY A 394 21.19 -26.01 3.08
N VAL A 395 20.41 -25.07 2.54
CA VAL A 395 20.86 -23.66 2.44
C VAL A 395 20.10 -22.77 3.41
N ASN A 396 20.78 -22.44 4.50
CA ASN A 396 20.32 -21.63 5.63
C ASN A 396 19.65 -20.31 5.20
N HIS A 397 18.59 -19.93 5.92
CA HIS A 397 17.77 -18.74 5.69
C HIS A 397 18.47 -17.40 6.00
N THR A 398 19.72 -17.41 6.46
CA THR A 398 20.46 -16.23 6.92
C THR A 398 21.15 -15.43 5.79
N GLU A 399 21.35 -15.99 4.60
CA GLU A 399 21.98 -15.27 3.47
C GLU A 399 21.00 -14.45 2.60
N GLY A 400 19.71 -14.44 2.93
CA GLY A 400 18.68 -13.76 2.13
C GLY A 400 18.78 -12.22 2.12
N ALA A 401 19.33 -11.62 3.17
CA ALA A 401 19.43 -10.16 3.28
C ALA A 401 20.58 -9.58 2.44
N SER A 402 21.74 -10.26 2.40
CA SER A 402 22.90 -9.83 1.61
C SER A 402 22.68 -10.01 0.11
N THR A 403 21.95 -11.06 -0.29
CA THR A 403 21.52 -11.29 -1.69
C THR A 403 20.43 -10.31 -2.13
N LEU A 404 19.50 -9.91 -1.26
CA LEU A 404 18.54 -8.84 -1.58
C LEU A 404 19.20 -7.47 -1.70
N ALA A 405 20.20 -7.17 -0.88
CA ALA A 405 21.00 -5.94 -0.97
C ALA A 405 21.85 -5.91 -2.25
N LYS A 406 22.52 -7.02 -2.61
CA LYS A 406 23.21 -7.17 -3.90
C LYS A 406 22.26 -7.07 -5.08
N ARG A 407 21.08 -7.68 -5.01
CA ARG A 407 20.04 -7.58 -6.06
C ARG A 407 19.44 -6.17 -6.18
N ARG A 408 19.37 -5.39 -5.10
CA ARG A 408 19.01 -3.96 -5.15
C ARG A 408 20.10 -3.15 -5.84
N ALA A 409 21.36 -3.41 -5.50
CA ALA A 409 22.52 -2.76 -6.14
C ALA A 409 22.67 -3.16 -7.63
N GLU A 410 22.29 -4.38 -8.00
CA GLU A 410 22.24 -4.85 -9.39
C GLU A 410 21.00 -4.33 -10.13
N ARG A 411 19.83 -4.23 -9.48
CA ARG A 411 18.65 -3.53 -10.05
C ARG A 411 18.94 -2.06 -10.35
N SER A 412 19.76 -1.39 -9.55
CA SER A 412 20.22 -0.03 -9.84
C SER A 412 21.31 0.05 -10.91
N ARG A 413 21.99 -1.06 -11.24
CA ARG A 413 22.99 -1.13 -12.32
C ARG A 413 22.38 -1.44 -13.69
N ILE A 414 21.17 -2.00 -13.72
CA ILE A 414 20.53 -2.48 -14.95
C ILE A 414 19.22 -1.71 -15.18
N GLY A 415 19.31 -0.63 -15.95
CA GLY A 415 18.20 -0.20 -16.81
C GLY A 415 18.00 1.30 -16.93
N ASP A 416 17.54 1.96 -15.87
CA ASP A 416 17.04 3.33 -15.95
C ASP A 416 17.62 4.19 -14.81
N PRO A 417 17.91 5.47 -15.05
CA PRO A 417 18.42 6.36 -14.01
C PRO A 417 17.42 6.41 -12.84
N PRO A 418 17.87 6.53 -11.58
CA PRO A 418 17.01 6.64 -10.40
C PRO A 418 15.89 7.71 -10.54
N GLU A 419 16.16 8.72 -11.37
CA GLU A 419 15.26 9.81 -11.73
C GLU A 419 14.01 9.35 -12.49
N ALA A 420 14.10 8.28 -13.31
CA ALA A 420 12.98 7.80 -14.10
C ALA A 420 11.86 7.19 -13.23
N TYR A 421 12.19 6.66 -12.05
CA TYR A 421 11.23 6.15 -11.07
C TYR A 421 10.71 7.22 -10.10
N LEU A 422 11.26 8.43 -10.15
CA LEU A 422 10.93 9.48 -9.19
C LEU A 422 9.44 9.88 -9.25
N PRO A 423 8.80 10.05 -10.43
CA PRO A 423 7.38 10.41 -10.49
C PRO A 423 6.48 9.38 -9.80
N GLY A 424 6.65 8.08 -10.10
CA GLY A 424 5.93 6.99 -9.44
C GLY A 424 6.07 7.05 -7.92
N ARG A 425 7.30 7.22 -7.42
CA ARG A 425 7.58 7.31 -5.97
C ARG A 425 7.00 8.55 -5.31
N LEU A 426 7.00 9.69 -5.99
CA LEU A 426 6.38 10.91 -5.45
C LEU A 426 4.85 10.81 -5.42
N SER A 427 4.25 10.09 -6.36
CA SER A 427 2.81 9.76 -6.35
C SER A 427 2.46 8.85 -5.15
N GLU A 428 3.28 7.83 -4.91
CA GLU A 428 3.20 6.92 -3.76
C GLU A 428 3.21 7.67 -2.42
N ILE A 429 4.17 8.58 -2.25
CA ILE A 429 4.31 9.38 -1.02
C ILE A 429 3.11 10.30 -0.85
N ALA A 430 2.62 10.94 -1.92
CA ALA A 430 1.43 11.77 -1.83
C ALA A 430 0.18 10.97 -1.42
N ALA A 431 0.03 9.74 -1.89
CA ALA A 431 -1.05 8.84 -1.47
C ALA A 431 -0.92 8.44 0.02
N VAL A 432 0.31 8.15 0.48
CA VAL A 432 0.59 7.87 1.89
C VAL A 432 0.30 9.10 2.77
N ASP A 433 0.71 10.30 2.35
CA ASP A 433 0.44 11.56 3.06
C ASP A 433 -1.07 11.81 3.20
N ARG A 434 -1.85 11.55 2.13
CA ARG A 434 -3.33 11.59 2.16
C ARG A 434 -3.86 10.67 3.25
N PHE A 435 -3.44 9.40 3.22
CA PHE A 435 -3.88 8.42 4.21
C PHE A 435 -3.51 8.84 5.65
N LEU A 436 -2.29 9.34 5.87
CA LEU A 436 -1.82 9.77 7.19
C LEU A 436 -2.54 11.02 7.69
N ALA A 437 -2.83 11.99 6.82
CA ALA A 437 -3.64 13.14 7.19
C ALA A 437 -5.09 12.72 7.54
N MET A 438 -5.67 11.75 6.83
CA MET A 438 -6.99 11.19 7.16
C MET A 438 -6.98 10.49 8.53
N ALA A 439 -6.00 9.62 8.74
CA ALA A 439 -5.82 8.90 10.00
C ALA A 439 -5.58 9.88 11.16
N SER A 440 -4.82 10.94 10.92
CA SER A 440 -4.58 12.00 11.91
C SER A 440 -5.87 12.74 12.28
N ALA A 441 -6.68 13.12 11.29
CA ALA A 441 -7.99 13.73 11.54
C ALA A 441 -8.88 12.81 12.41
N LEU A 442 -8.95 11.52 12.06
CA LEU A 442 -9.68 10.50 12.82
C LEU A 442 -9.19 10.37 14.27
N LEU A 443 -7.88 10.42 14.50
CA LEU A 443 -7.27 10.32 15.83
C LEU A 443 -7.41 11.61 16.66
N LEU A 444 -7.55 12.77 16.03
CA LEU A 444 -7.80 14.04 16.72
C LEU A 444 -9.22 14.14 17.27
N LEU A 445 -10.21 13.51 16.63
CA LEU A 445 -11.60 13.52 17.08
C LEU A 445 -11.81 12.98 18.51
N PRO A 446 -11.29 11.81 18.92
CA PRO A 446 -11.44 11.33 20.29
C PRO A 446 -10.72 12.23 21.31
N VAL A 447 -9.58 12.84 20.94
CA VAL A 447 -8.89 13.82 21.80
C VAL A 447 -9.76 15.06 22.00
N MET A 448 -10.37 15.56 20.93
CA MET A 448 -11.30 16.68 20.99
C MET A 448 -12.57 16.34 21.77
N ALA A 449 -13.11 15.13 21.60
CA ALA A 449 -14.26 14.64 22.37
C ALA A 449 -13.93 14.54 23.87
N LEU A 450 -12.72 14.11 24.23
CA LEU A 450 -12.25 14.07 25.62
C LEU A 450 -12.14 15.47 26.22
N ALA A 451 -11.56 16.42 25.47
CA ALA A 451 -11.47 17.81 25.87
C ALA A 451 -12.87 18.44 26.02
N TRP A 452 -13.78 18.14 25.09
CA TRP A 452 -15.17 18.56 25.16
C TRP A 452 -15.87 17.98 26.39
N PHE A 453 -15.75 16.68 26.65
CA PHE A 453 -16.33 16.03 27.81
C PHE A 453 -15.83 16.62 29.14
N GLU A 454 -14.51 16.81 29.29
CA GLU A 454 -13.94 17.40 30.50
C GLU A 454 -14.35 18.86 30.69
N SER A 455 -14.64 19.58 29.60
CA SER A 455 -15.13 20.97 29.65
C SER A 455 -16.52 21.11 30.31
N PHE A 456 -17.27 20.02 30.44
CA PHE A 456 -18.63 20.01 31.00
C PHE A 456 -18.80 19.10 32.21
N ARG A 457 -17.97 18.07 32.39
CA ARG A 457 -18.14 17.07 33.47
C ARG A 457 -18.09 17.67 34.88
N ARG A 458 -17.35 18.78 35.09
CA ARG A 458 -17.16 19.36 36.42
C ARG A 458 -18.39 20.14 36.89
N GLY A 459 -18.47 20.39 38.20
CA GLY A 459 -19.59 21.11 38.82
C GLY A 459 -19.70 22.56 38.31
N ARG A 460 -20.89 23.15 38.49
CA ARG A 460 -21.20 24.52 38.05
C ARG A 460 -20.15 25.54 38.49
N ARG A 461 -19.66 25.45 39.73
CA ARG A 461 -18.61 26.32 40.27
C ARG A 461 -17.36 26.39 39.39
N VAL A 462 -16.77 25.24 39.07
CA VAL A 462 -15.52 25.15 38.29
C VAL A 462 -15.77 25.60 36.85
N ASN A 463 -16.89 25.18 36.27
CA ASN A 463 -17.26 25.54 34.90
C ASN A 463 -17.52 27.05 34.75
N GLY A 464 -18.24 27.66 35.70
CA GLY A 464 -18.50 29.10 35.70
C GLY A 464 -17.22 29.90 35.87
N LEU A 465 -16.35 29.54 36.81
CA LEU A 465 -15.02 30.14 36.94
C LEU A 465 -14.19 30.01 35.67
N ALA A 466 -14.15 28.84 35.03
CA ALA A 466 -13.42 28.67 33.77
C ALA A 466 -13.99 29.56 32.64
N ASP A 467 -15.31 29.76 32.59
CA ASP A 467 -15.94 30.69 31.64
C ASP A 467 -15.60 32.15 31.96
N GLY A 468 -15.62 32.52 33.23
CA GLY A 468 -15.29 33.87 33.69
C GLY A 468 -13.82 34.24 33.44
N LEU A 469 -12.91 33.26 33.50
CA LEU A 469 -11.49 33.44 33.24
C LEU A 469 -11.12 33.35 31.74
N ARG A 470 -11.99 32.80 30.89
CA ARG A 470 -11.72 32.64 29.45
C ARG A 470 -11.38 33.95 28.72
N PRO A 471 -12.00 35.11 28.99
CA PRO A 471 -11.68 36.39 28.34
C PRO A 471 -10.23 36.86 28.52
N LEU A 472 -9.49 36.30 29.48
CA LEU A 472 -8.07 36.59 29.65
C LEU A 472 -7.22 36.11 28.48
N PHE A 473 -7.72 35.11 27.74
CA PHE A 473 -7.11 34.58 26.53
C PHE A 473 -7.62 35.31 25.31
N SER A 474 -6.69 35.97 24.63
CA SER A 474 -6.94 36.68 23.38
C SER A 474 -6.94 35.73 22.19
N TRP A 475 -7.50 36.16 21.06
CA TRP A 475 -7.39 35.43 19.79
C TRP A 475 -5.92 35.18 19.40
N ALA A 476 -5.02 36.08 19.78
CA ALA A 476 -3.59 35.91 19.55
C ALA A 476 -3.05 34.70 20.33
N ASP A 477 -3.54 34.43 21.54
CA ASP A 477 -3.15 33.24 22.31
C ASP A 477 -3.58 31.96 21.60
N THR A 478 -4.78 31.92 21.03
CA THR A 478 -5.25 30.82 20.17
C THR A 478 -4.43 30.69 18.89
N ALA A 479 -4.10 31.81 18.24
CA ALA A 479 -3.27 31.82 17.03
C ALA A 479 -1.88 31.23 17.31
N TRP A 480 -1.24 31.60 18.42
CA TRP A 480 0.03 30.99 18.84
C TRP A 480 -0.08 29.48 19.06
N THR A 481 -1.17 29.01 19.68
CA THR A 481 -1.41 27.58 19.87
C THR A 481 -1.63 26.84 18.55
N ILE A 482 -2.32 27.44 17.57
CA ILE A 482 -2.49 26.88 16.23
C ILE A 482 -1.17 26.89 15.45
N THR A 483 -0.43 27.98 15.49
CA THR A 483 0.85 28.10 14.75
C THR A 483 1.87 27.10 15.29
N LEU A 484 2.06 27.03 16.61
CA LEU A 484 3.01 26.10 17.22
C LEU A 484 2.50 24.66 17.22
N GLY A 485 1.20 24.45 17.46
CA GLY A 485 0.61 23.13 17.61
C GLY A 485 0.20 22.46 16.30
N CYS A 486 -0.08 23.21 15.23
CA CYS A 486 -0.55 22.64 13.96
C CYS A 486 0.40 22.97 12.81
N VAL A 487 0.66 24.26 12.58
CA VAL A 487 1.39 24.72 11.39
C VAL A 487 2.85 24.30 11.44
N LEU A 488 3.53 24.52 12.57
CA LEU A 488 4.93 24.20 12.74
C LEU A 488 5.24 22.69 12.58
N PRO A 489 4.54 21.74 13.24
CA PRO A 489 4.75 20.31 13.01
C PRO A 489 4.53 19.89 11.55
N LEU A 490 3.54 20.48 10.87
CA LEU A 490 3.29 20.20 9.46
C LEU A 490 4.40 20.73 8.56
N LEU A 491 4.87 21.95 8.78
CA LEU A 491 6.01 22.51 8.06
C LEU A 491 7.29 21.71 8.33
N TRP A 492 7.48 21.23 9.56
CA TRP A 492 8.59 20.37 9.93
C TRP A 492 8.51 19.02 9.23
N TYR A 493 7.35 18.37 9.27
CA TYR A 493 7.09 17.13 8.54
C TYR A 493 7.36 17.30 7.06
N TRP A 494 6.75 18.31 6.42
CA TRP A 494 6.93 18.60 5.00
C TRP A 494 8.38 18.94 4.66
N GLY A 495 9.05 19.74 5.48
CA GLY A 495 10.46 20.07 5.31
C GLY A 495 11.34 18.82 5.30
N ILE A 496 11.15 17.92 6.26
CA ILE A 496 11.89 16.65 6.32
C ILE A 496 11.50 15.74 5.15
N THR A 497 10.21 15.54 4.90
CA THR A 497 9.73 14.55 3.94
C THR A 497 9.79 14.99 2.50
N ARG A 498 9.98 16.28 2.19
CA ARG A 498 10.02 16.79 0.80
C ARG A 498 11.31 17.51 0.44
N LEU A 499 11.98 18.17 1.39
CA LEU A 499 13.18 18.96 1.11
C LEU A 499 14.48 18.22 1.44
N THR A 500 14.40 17.04 2.06
CA THR A 500 15.60 16.31 2.51
C THR A 500 15.58 14.84 2.06
N PRO A 501 16.74 14.20 1.90
CA PRO A 501 16.82 12.76 1.60
C PRO A 501 16.28 11.86 2.73
N LEU A 502 15.92 12.44 3.88
CA LEU A 502 15.31 11.76 5.03
C LEU A 502 13.81 11.50 4.82
N GLY A 503 13.21 12.02 3.75
CA GLY A 503 11.83 11.74 3.35
C GLY A 503 11.58 10.34 2.78
N LEU A 504 12.61 9.49 2.75
CA LEU A 504 12.50 8.10 2.29
C LEU A 504 12.01 7.96 0.84
N HIS A 505 12.28 8.98 0.00
CA HIS A 505 11.87 9.08 -1.41
C HIS A 505 12.30 7.91 -2.28
N ASP A 506 13.28 7.15 -1.83
CA ASP A 506 13.90 6.05 -2.56
C ASP A 506 13.51 4.67 -2.03
N LEU A 507 12.72 4.61 -0.96
CA LEU A 507 12.15 3.36 -0.48
C LEU A 507 10.97 2.97 -1.36
N ASP A 508 11.18 1.92 -2.13
CA ASP A 508 10.14 1.22 -2.87
C ASP A 508 9.07 0.67 -1.90
N LEU A 509 7.80 1.09 -2.07
CA LEU A 509 6.69 0.63 -1.24
C LEU A 509 6.25 -0.82 -1.55
N ALA A 510 6.86 -1.46 -2.55
CA ALA A 510 6.38 -2.74 -3.10
C ALA A 510 6.54 -4.02 -2.22
N PRO A 511 7.47 -4.18 -1.24
CA PRO A 511 7.52 -5.44 -0.48
C PRO A 511 7.07 -5.33 0.99
N ARG A 512 5.81 -5.72 1.29
CA ARG A 512 5.20 -6.14 2.59
C ARG A 512 5.39 -5.31 3.88
N ARG A 513 6.40 -4.44 4.02
CA ARG A 513 6.76 -3.70 5.24
C ARG A 513 7.13 -2.20 5.08
N PRO A 514 7.33 -1.59 3.88
CA PRO A 514 7.89 -0.25 3.78
C PRO A 514 6.93 0.86 4.23
N TYR A 515 5.63 0.60 4.33
CA TYR A 515 4.65 1.58 4.84
C TYR A 515 4.88 1.99 6.28
N LEU A 516 5.57 1.17 7.08
CA LEU A 516 5.70 1.41 8.51
C LEU A 516 6.60 2.62 8.82
N ALA A 517 7.65 2.87 8.04
CA ALA A 517 8.54 4.00 8.31
C ALA A 517 7.90 5.38 7.97
N PRO A 518 7.31 5.60 6.78
CA PRO A 518 6.52 6.81 6.51
C PRO A 518 5.36 6.98 7.48
N ALA A 519 4.68 5.88 7.86
CA ALA A 519 3.60 5.94 8.84
C ALA A 519 4.10 6.38 10.23
N LEU A 520 5.28 5.91 10.66
CA LEU A 520 5.89 6.37 11.91
C LEU A 520 6.34 7.83 11.83
N GLN A 521 6.80 8.32 10.69
CA GLN A 521 7.11 9.75 10.50
C GLN A 521 5.84 10.59 10.63
N GLY A 522 4.74 10.20 9.98
CA GLY A 522 3.45 10.88 10.12
C GLY A 522 2.88 10.80 11.54
N PHE A 523 2.98 9.64 12.18
CA PHE A 523 2.56 9.47 13.57
C PHE A 523 3.39 10.32 14.53
N SER A 524 4.70 10.43 14.32
CA SER A 524 5.58 11.31 15.10
C SER A 524 5.21 12.78 14.90
N ALA A 525 4.83 13.20 13.68
CA ALA A 525 4.35 14.54 13.40
C ALA A 525 3.02 14.85 14.13
N LEU A 526 2.09 13.90 14.16
CA LEU A 526 0.85 13.99 14.93
C LEU A 526 1.11 14.12 16.43
N LEU A 527 2.02 13.30 16.97
CA LEU A 527 2.41 13.39 18.39
C LEU A 527 3.07 14.73 18.70
N LEU A 528 3.97 15.20 17.83
CA LEU A 528 4.60 16.52 17.97
C LEU A 528 3.55 17.63 17.98
N SER A 529 2.55 17.54 17.09
CA SER A 529 1.43 18.46 17.03
C SER A 529 0.64 18.52 18.35
N LEU A 530 0.25 17.36 18.88
CA LEU A 530 -0.47 17.29 20.16
C LEU A 530 0.36 17.80 21.34
N VAL A 531 1.65 17.43 21.41
CA VAL A 531 2.56 17.89 22.47
C VAL A 531 2.74 19.40 22.42
N LEU A 532 3.04 19.97 21.24
CA LEU A 532 3.24 21.41 21.09
C LEU A 532 1.96 22.20 21.31
N MET A 533 0.80 21.68 20.90
CA MET A 533 -0.49 22.33 21.15
C MET A 533 -0.76 22.43 22.65
N LEU A 534 -0.56 21.33 23.38
CA LEU A 534 -0.72 21.29 24.84
C LEU A 534 0.30 22.20 25.54
N GLN A 535 1.56 22.18 25.10
CA GLN A 535 2.63 22.98 25.70
C GLN A 535 2.50 24.46 25.43
N ALA A 536 2.16 24.86 24.20
CA ALA A 536 1.88 26.25 23.87
C ALA A 536 0.74 26.77 24.76
N LEU A 537 -0.31 25.97 24.95
CA LEU A 537 -1.44 26.36 25.77
C LEU A 537 -1.09 26.44 27.27
N GLN A 538 -0.33 25.47 27.80
CA GLN A 538 0.18 25.49 29.18
C GLN A 538 1.10 26.70 29.42
N TRP A 539 1.96 27.05 28.46
CA TRP A 539 2.80 28.26 28.50
C TRP A 539 1.95 29.53 28.51
N ARG A 540 0.91 29.61 27.67
CA ARG A 540 -0.04 30.73 27.66
C ARG A 540 -0.80 30.84 28.98
N LEU A 541 -1.27 29.71 29.52
CA LEU A 541 -1.96 29.65 30.79
C LEU A 541 -1.05 30.12 31.93
N HIS A 542 0.20 29.69 31.96
CA HIS A 542 1.20 30.21 32.91
C HIS A 542 1.39 31.72 32.79
N ARG A 543 1.51 32.24 31.56
CA ARG A 543 1.70 33.68 31.33
C ARG A 543 0.49 34.52 31.74
N ARG A 544 -0.72 34.01 31.54
CA ARG A 544 -1.99 34.75 31.81
C ARG A 544 -2.50 34.55 33.23
N LEU A 545 -2.31 33.38 33.81
CA LEU A 545 -2.93 32.95 35.07
C LEU A 545 -1.92 32.46 36.11
N GLY A 546 -0.63 32.63 35.87
CA GLY A 546 0.42 32.24 36.81
C GLY A 546 0.27 32.90 38.18
N PHE A 547 -0.28 34.12 38.23
CA PHE A 547 -0.55 34.85 39.48
C PHE A 547 -1.71 34.27 40.31
N LEU A 548 -2.49 33.33 39.76
CA LEU A 548 -3.51 32.56 40.51
C LEU A 548 -2.98 31.20 40.99
N GLY A 549 -1.68 30.93 40.83
CA GLY A 549 -1.11 29.61 41.12
C GLY A 549 -1.62 28.51 40.18
N LEU A 550 -2.21 28.86 39.03
CA LEU A 550 -2.66 27.88 38.01
C LEU A 550 -1.53 27.45 37.08
N ALA A 551 -0.31 27.93 37.33
CA ALA A 551 0.88 27.57 36.60
C ALA A 551 1.18 26.06 36.68
N PRO A 552 1.45 25.38 35.55
CA PRO A 552 2.01 24.04 35.58
C PRO A 552 3.39 24.07 36.24
N ARG A 553 3.66 23.14 37.16
CA ARG A 553 4.93 23.09 37.90
C ARG A 553 6.15 22.76 37.02
N HIS A 554 5.95 21.97 35.96
CA HIS A 554 7.06 21.41 35.18
C HIS A 554 6.86 21.61 33.67
N LEU A 555 6.73 22.87 33.23
CA LEU A 555 6.61 23.24 31.81
C LEU A 555 7.76 22.72 30.94
N TRP A 556 8.98 22.69 31.47
CA TRP A 556 10.18 22.29 30.72
C TRP A 556 10.14 20.83 30.24
N ILE A 557 9.47 19.93 30.98
CA ILE A 557 9.39 18.51 30.61
C ILE A 557 8.68 18.35 29.27
N GLY A 558 7.58 19.08 29.05
CA GLY A 558 6.85 18.99 27.80
C GLY A 558 7.62 19.57 26.62
N TRP A 559 8.42 20.63 26.82
CA TRP A 559 9.33 21.13 25.78
C TRP A 559 10.44 20.13 25.45
N ALA A 560 10.98 19.42 26.45
CA ALA A 560 11.94 18.34 26.22
C ALA A 560 11.31 17.18 25.42
N VAL A 561 10.07 16.78 25.76
CA VAL A 561 9.31 15.77 24.99
C VAL A 561 9.02 16.25 23.57
N ALA A 562 8.71 17.54 23.37
CA ALA A 562 8.52 18.12 22.04
C ALA A 562 9.83 18.06 21.22
N GLY A 563 10.96 18.46 21.80
CA GLY A 563 12.27 18.39 21.15
C GLY A 563 12.66 16.95 20.77
N PHE A 564 12.44 16.00 21.69
CA PHE A 564 12.63 14.58 21.41
C PHE A 564 11.75 14.10 20.25
N THR A 565 10.45 14.43 20.27
CA THR A 565 9.51 14.02 19.22
C THR A 565 9.86 14.65 17.86
N ALA A 566 10.31 15.90 17.84
CA ALA A 566 10.78 16.57 16.63
C ALA A 566 12.01 15.90 16.04
N ALA A 567 12.91 15.38 16.87
CA ALA A 567 14.10 14.64 16.45
C ALA A 567 13.79 13.22 15.93
N LEU A 568 12.66 12.61 16.31
CA LEU A 568 12.26 11.30 15.80
C LEU A 568 12.03 11.29 14.29
N LEU A 569 11.45 12.36 13.73
CA LEU A 569 11.16 12.46 12.29
C LEU A 569 12.41 12.30 11.40
N PRO A 570 13.47 13.13 11.55
CA PRO A 570 14.69 12.97 10.77
C PRO A 570 15.43 11.68 11.12
N SER A 571 15.37 11.22 12.38
CA SER A 571 16.01 9.97 12.80
C SER A 571 15.41 8.74 12.10
N LEU A 572 14.08 8.71 11.93
CA LEU A 572 13.38 7.71 11.13
C LEU A 572 13.80 7.74 9.66
N GLY A 573 14.07 8.93 9.12
CA GLY A 573 14.61 9.07 7.76
C GLY A 573 16.06 8.59 7.65
N ALA A 574 16.86 8.84 8.68
CA ALA A 574 18.26 8.42 8.75
C ALA A 574 18.39 6.88 8.82
N LEU A 575 17.34 6.17 9.24
CA LEU A 575 17.28 4.70 9.14
C LEU A 575 17.56 4.17 7.75
N ARG A 576 17.30 4.95 6.71
CA ARG A 576 17.72 4.63 5.34
C ARG A 576 19.19 4.20 5.29
N SER A 577 20.08 4.95 5.95
CA SER A 577 21.52 4.68 5.97
C SER A 577 21.93 3.50 6.86
N VAL A 578 21.11 3.16 7.86
CA VAL A 578 21.41 2.10 8.85
C VAL A 578 20.73 0.77 8.50
N SER A 579 19.61 0.81 7.78
CA SER A 579 18.77 -0.36 7.47
C SER A 579 19.43 -1.38 6.54
N SER A 580 20.51 -1.02 5.85
CA SER A 580 21.35 -2.01 5.16
C SER A 580 22.06 -2.95 6.14
N ALA A 581 22.22 -2.56 7.40
CA ALA A 581 22.85 -3.34 8.47
C ALA A 581 21.87 -3.77 9.59
N GLY A 582 20.74 -3.08 9.74
CA GLY A 582 19.78 -3.30 10.82
C GLY A 582 18.54 -4.08 10.42
N GLY A 583 18.24 -5.16 11.15
CA GLY A 583 17.00 -5.91 11.00
C GLY A 583 15.75 -5.17 11.54
N PRO A 584 14.58 -5.84 11.59
CA PRO A 584 13.32 -5.26 12.06
C PRO A 584 13.36 -4.71 13.49
N GLU A 585 14.38 -5.09 14.28
CA GLU A 585 14.62 -4.66 15.66
C GLU A 585 14.74 -3.14 15.79
N ILE A 586 15.40 -2.50 14.82
CA ILE A 586 15.56 -1.04 14.86
C ILE A 586 14.21 -0.34 14.73
N LEU A 587 13.34 -0.85 13.85
CA LEU A 587 12.01 -0.29 13.66
C LEU A 587 11.14 -0.44 14.91
N TYR A 588 11.26 -1.56 15.63
CA TYR A 588 10.62 -1.73 16.94
C TYR A 588 11.16 -0.74 17.99
N GLY A 589 12.46 -0.43 17.94
CA GLY A 589 13.06 0.63 18.75
C GLY A 589 12.41 2.01 18.51
N PHE A 590 12.10 2.35 17.26
CA PHE A 590 11.39 3.59 16.94
C PHE A 590 9.91 3.59 17.35
N ILE A 591 9.24 2.44 17.25
CA ILE A 591 7.88 2.29 17.79
C ILE A 591 7.91 2.53 19.31
N ALA A 592 8.86 1.93 20.02
CA ALA A 592 9.04 2.14 21.46
C ALA A 592 9.37 3.62 21.77
N ALA A 593 10.21 4.27 20.95
CA ALA A 593 10.55 5.67 21.08
C ALA A 593 9.32 6.59 20.92
N CYS A 594 8.42 6.30 19.97
CA CYS A 594 7.13 7.00 19.83
C CYS A 594 6.23 6.80 21.07
N GLY A 595 6.44 5.72 21.83
CA GLY A 595 5.77 5.47 23.10
C GLY A 595 6.04 6.53 24.16
N ILE A 596 7.21 7.18 24.17
CA ILE A 596 7.57 8.20 25.17
C ILE A 596 6.63 9.43 25.12
N PRO A 597 6.50 10.16 23.99
CA PRO A 597 5.55 11.26 23.90
C PRO A 597 4.10 10.82 24.07
N LEU A 598 3.74 9.61 23.61
CA LEU A 598 2.39 9.07 23.82
C LEU A 598 2.09 8.85 25.30
N LEU A 599 3.00 8.22 26.06
CA LEU A 599 2.86 8.03 27.50
C LEU A 599 2.79 9.37 28.25
N TRP A 600 3.57 10.36 27.82
CA TRP A 600 3.50 11.70 28.37
C TRP A 600 2.12 12.35 28.11
N LEU A 601 1.57 12.25 26.90
CA LEU A 601 0.22 12.73 26.56
C LEU A 601 -0.87 11.99 27.37
N LEU A 602 -0.76 10.67 27.50
CA LEU A 602 -1.67 9.85 28.29
C LEU A 602 -1.60 10.21 29.78
N TRP A 603 -0.41 10.48 30.30
CA TRP A 603 -0.23 10.97 31.66
C TRP A 603 -0.87 12.35 31.86
N GLN A 604 -0.69 13.28 30.91
CA GLN A 604 -1.36 14.58 30.96
C GLN A 604 -2.88 14.45 30.88
N ALA A 605 -3.40 13.59 30.01
CA ALA A 605 -4.83 13.30 29.91
C ALA A 605 -5.37 12.66 31.20
N GLY A 606 -4.64 11.71 31.79
CA GLY A 606 -4.98 11.10 33.08
C GLY A 606 -4.96 12.14 34.21
N ALA A 607 -3.93 12.98 34.27
CA ALA A 607 -3.85 14.08 35.22
C ALA A 607 -5.04 15.03 35.06
N LEU A 608 -5.43 15.38 33.83
CA LEU A 608 -6.59 16.21 33.53
C LEU A 608 -7.90 15.58 34.05
N LEU A 609 -8.14 14.30 33.73
CA LEU A 609 -9.37 13.58 34.07
C LEU A 609 -9.48 13.25 35.56
N PHE A 610 -8.37 12.94 36.22
CA PHE A 610 -8.36 12.50 37.63
C PHE A 610 -7.86 13.59 38.59
N SER A 611 -7.70 14.83 38.10
CA SER A 611 -7.33 15.97 38.92
C SER A 611 -8.30 16.15 40.11
N PRO A 612 -7.78 16.30 41.34
CA PRO A 612 -8.60 16.67 42.51
C PRO A 612 -9.24 18.04 42.29
N GLY A 613 -10.33 18.33 43.02
CA GLY A 613 -11.14 19.53 42.84
C GLY A 613 -10.33 20.84 42.85
N SER A 614 -9.27 20.93 43.66
CA SER A 614 -8.37 22.09 43.74
C SER A 614 -7.53 22.34 42.48
N SER A 615 -7.40 21.37 41.59
CA SER A 615 -6.69 21.49 40.31
C SER A 615 -7.61 21.42 39.09
N ALA A 616 -8.89 21.12 39.31
CA ALA A 616 -9.88 20.95 38.26
C ALA A 616 -10.08 22.23 37.41
N LEU A 617 -9.93 23.42 38.00
CA LEU A 617 -10.08 24.69 37.29
C LEU A 617 -9.09 24.84 36.12
N ALA A 618 -7.81 24.56 36.37
CA ALA A 618 -6.78 24.63 35.32
C ALA A 618 -7.07 23.61 34.21
N GLY A 619 -7.50 22.40 34.59
CA GLY A 619 -7.83 21.34 33.64
C GLY A 619 -9.02 21.68 32.73
N VAL A 620 -10.14 22.13 33.31
CA VAL A 620 -11.33 22.54 32.54
C VAL A 620 -11.00 23.68 31.59
N LEU A 621 -10.24 24.68 32.06
CA LEU A 621 -9.84 25.81 31.22
C LEU A 621 -8.94 25.38 30.07
N LEU A 622 -7.96 24.51 30.34
CA LEU A 622 -7.10 23.93 29.32
C LEU A 622 -7.92 23.17 28.27
N ALA A 623 -8.85 22.32 28.71
CA ALA A 623 -9.71 21.54 27.84
C ALA A 623 -10.54 22.43 26.90
N ARG A 624 -11.17 23.49 27.42
CA ARG A 624 -11.96 24.45 26.63
C ARG A 624 -11.14 25.20 25.59
N LEU A 625 -9.95 25.64 25.98
CA LEU A 625 -9.06 26.37 25.09
C LEU A 625 -8.43 25.46 24.02
N LEU A 626 -8.37 24.15 24.25
CA LEU A 626 -7.82 23.18 23.31
C LEU A 626 -8.80 22.81 22.17
N ILE A 627 -10.11 22.95 22.38
CA ILE A 627 -11.14 22.57 21.38
C ILE A 627 -10.93 23.30 20.04
N ALA A 628 -10.75 24.62 20.06
CA ALA A 628 -10.63 25.38 18.81
C ALA A 628 -9.35 25.02 18.02
N PRO A 629 -8.15 24.97 18.63
CA PRO A 629 -6.95 24.47 17.95
C PRO A 629 -7.07 23.05 17.40
N LEU A 630 -7.69 22.11 18.14
CA LEU A 630 -7.92 20.75 17.67
C LEU A 630 -8.89 20.72 16.48
N ALA A 631 -9.96 21.51 16.52
CA ALA A 631 -10.89 21.63 15.41
C ALA A 631 -10.21 22.19 14.16
N VAL A 632 -9.38 23.22 14.31
CA VAL A 632 -8.58 23.77 13.20
C VAL A 632 -7.58 22.73 12.66
N ALA A 633 -6.89 21.99 13.54
CA ALA A 633 -6.01 20.91 13.13
C ALA A 633 -6.76 19.85 12.31
N CYS A 634 -7.91 19.39 12.79
CA CYS A 634 -8.75 18.41 12.11
C CYS A 634 -9.22 18.94 10.74
N ALA A 635 -9.73 20.17 10.69
CA ALA A 635 -10.14 20.82 9.45
C ALA A 635 -8.99 20.95 8.44
N LEU A 636 -7.78 21.28 8.91
CA LEU A 636 -6.58 21.38 8.09
C LEU A 636 -6.17 20.01 7.51
N MET A 637 -6.19 18.95 8.33
CA MET A 637 -5.87 17.58 7.87
C MET A 637 -6.90 17.01 6.88
N LEU A 638 -8.17 17.41 7.01
CA LEU A 638 -9.21 17.09 6.03
C LEU A 638 -9.08 17.94 4.76
N GLY A 639 -8.74 19.22 4.90
CA GLY A 639 -8.58 20.16 3.79
C GLY A 639 -7.37 19.83 2.90
N ILE A 640 -6.25 19.41 3.50
CA ILE A 640 -5.02 19.08 2.76
C ILE A 640 -5.15 17.85 1.86
N GLN A 641 -6.20 17.03 2.02
CA GLN A 641 -6.52 15.90 1.16
C GLN A 641 -6.66 16.29 -0.32
N ILE A 642 -7.23 17.48 -0.58
CA ILE A 642 -7.50 17.99 -1.93
C ILE A 642 -6.19 18.28 -2.68
N PRO A 643 -5.30 19.16 -2.16
CA PRO A 643 -4.03 19.41 -2.83
C PRO A 643 -3.14 18.17 -2.89
N LEU A 644 -3.13 17.32 -1.86
CA LEU A 644 -2.35 16.07 -1.91
C LEU A 644 -2.85 15.12 -3.02
N LYS A 645 -4.16 15.04 -3.26
CA LYS A 645 -4.72 14.26 -4.38
C LYS A 645 -4.29 14.83 -5.73
N SER A 646 -4.30 16.15 -5.86
CA SER A 646 -3.83 16.81 -7.08
C SER A 646 -2.34 16.56 -7.32
N ILE A 647 -1.51 16.60 -6.27
CA ILE A 647 -0.08 16.27 -6.33
C ILE A 647 0.11 14.80 -6.74
N GLU A 648 -0.64 13.88 -6.14
CA GLU A 648 -0.62 12.45 -6.49
C GLU A 648 -0.92 12.25 -7.99
N GLN A 649 -2.00 12.85 -8.48
CA GLN A 649 -2.42 12.75 -9.89
C GLN A 649 -1.39 13.37 -10.84
N HIS A 650 -0.82 14.51 -10.47
CA HIS A 650 0.22 15.17 -11.26
C HIS A 650 1.44 14.26 -11.43
N TRP A 651 1.99 13.73 -10.34
CA TRP A 651 3.15 12.84 -10.40
C TRP A 651 2.85 11.52 -11.11
N LEU A 652 1.64 10.98 -10.93
CA LEU A 652 1.21 9.77 -11.64
C LEU A 652 1.09 10.00 -13.15
N SER A 653 0.70 11.20 -13.58
CA SER A 653 0.62 11.53 -15.01
C SER A 653 1.98 11.62 -15.69
N LEU A 654 3.02 11.96 -14.92
CA LEU A 654 4.42 12.02 -15.34
C LEU A 654 5.15 10.68 -15.22
N ASP A 655 4.50 9.67 -14.64
CA ASP A 655 5.08 8.35 -14.46
C ASP A 655 4.96 7.54 -15.75
N GLU A 656 6.06 7.44 -16.49
CA GLU A 656 6.17 6.62 -17.70
C GLU A 656 6.69 5.21 -17.40
N VAL A 657 7.22 4.97 -16.19
CA VAL A 657 8.03 3.80 -15.87
C VAL A 657 7.27 2.79 -15.04
N THR A 658 6.57 3.25 -14.01
CA THR A 658 5.78 2.40 -13.09
C THR A 658 4.30 2.42 -13.39
N ARG A 659 3.85 3.29 -14.30
CA ARG A 659 2.48 3.28 -14.77
C ARG A 659 2.20 2.01 -15.53
N CYS A 660 1.16 1.31 -15.11
CA CYS A 660 0.71 0.12 -15.80
C CYS A 660 -0.01 0.52 -17.07
N ASP A 661 0.57 0.11 -18.18
CA ASP A 661 -0.14 0.16 -19.43
C ASP A 661 -0.96 -1.13 -19.57
N LEU A 662 -2.28 -0.98 -19.52
CA LEU A 662 -3.20 -2.08 -19.80
C LEU A 662 -3.00 -2.61 -21.23
N SER A 663 -2.45 -1.79 -22.14
CA SER A 663 -2.01 -2.21 -23.48
C SER A 663 -0.88 -3.26 -23.45
N GLN A 664 -0.06 -3.25 -22.40
CA GLN A 664 1.07 -4.15 -22.19
C GLN A 664 0.76 -5.25 -21.17
N GLY A 665 -0.52 -5.61 -21.02
CA GLY A 665 -0.95 -6.63 -20.07
C GLY A 665 -0.80 -6.20 -18.61
N GLY A 666 -0.80 -4.89 -18.32
CA GLY A 666 -0.70 -4.35 -16.96
C GLY A 666 0.71 -4.41 -16.37
N ILE A 667 1.72 -4.75 -17.17
CA ILE A 667 3.12 -4.73 -16.75
C ILE A 667 3.68 -3.33 -16.98
N PRO A 668 4.48 -2.78 -16.05
CA PRO A 668 5.13 -1.48 -16.26
C PRO A 668 6.09 -1.52 -17.48
N PRO A 669 6.15 -0.47 -18.32
CA PRO A 669 6.95 -0.47 -19.54
C PRO A 669 8.43 -0.81 -19.35
N ALA A 670 9.04 -0.37 -18.24
CA ALA A 670 10.42 -0.72 -17.94
C ALA A 670 10.61 -2.20 -17.58
N GLU A 671 9.61 -2.84 -16.97
CA GLU A 671 9.64 -4.28 -16.74
C GLU A 671 9.44 -5.04 -18.04
N ALA A 672 8.50 -4.60 -18.89
CA ALA A 672 8.29 -5.17 -20.22
C ALA A 672 9.57 -5.13 -21.07
N LYS A 673 10.26 -3.97 -21.12
CA LYS A 673 11.55 -3.81 -21.83
C LYS A 673 12.65 -4.73 -21.29
N LYS A 674 12.73 -4.91 -19.97
CA LYS A 674 13.71 -5.82 -19.35
C LYS A 674 13.42 -7.28 -19.68
N VAL A 675 12.14 -7.68 -19.65
CA VAL A 675 11.73 -9.03 -20.04
C VAL A 675 12.04 -9.27 -21.52
N GLU A 676 11.78 -8.28 -22.38
CA GLU A 676 12.10 -8.35 -23.81
C GLU A 676 13.60 -8.47 -24.09
N GLU A 677 14.42 -7.66 -23.41
CA GLU A 677 15.88 -7.73 -23.53
C GLU A 677 16.41 -9.09 -23.06
N LEU A 678 15.89 -9.60 -21.94
CA LEU A 678 16.25 -10.90 -21.41
C LEU A 678 15.84 -12.04 -22.35
N ALA A 679 14.62 -11.97 -22.91
CA ALA A 679 14.14 -12.91 -23.90
C ALA A 679 15.03 -12.91 -25.17
N ARG A 680 15.44 -11.73 -25.66
CA ARG A 680 16.37 -11.59 -26.79
C ARG A 680 17.73 -12.21 -26.50
N ARG A 681 18.32 -11.96 -25.33
CA ARG A 681 19.61 -12.56 -24.92
C ARG A 681 19.54 -14.08 -24.77
N LEU A 682 18.44 -14.60 -24.22
CA LEU A 682 18.25 -16.05 -24.12
C LEU A 682 18.06 -16.69 -25.49
N ALA A 683 17.27 -16.05 -26.36
CA ALA A 683 17.04 -16.55 -27.71
C ALA A 683 18.33 -16.54 -28.56
N SER A 684 19.20 -15.54 -28.40
CA SER A 684 20.51 -15.53 -29.09
C SER A 684 21.38 -16.69 -28.62
N VAL A 685 21.49 -16.92 -27.32
CA VAL A 685 22.23 -18.08 -26.77
C VAL A 685 21.68 -19.41 -27.29
N LEU A 686 20.35 -19.56 -27.32
CA LEU A 686 19.71 -20.74 -27.87
C LEU A 686 20.00 -20.96 -29.36
N ARG A 687 20.23 -19.91 -30.17
CA ARG A 687 20.49 -20.01 -31.61
C ARG A 687 21.97 -20.10 -31.95
N ASP A 688 22.83 -19.33 -31.28
CA ASP A 688 24.24 -19.13 -31.65
C ASP A 688 25.18 -20.30 -31.26
N THR A 689 24.73 -21.24 -30.43
CA THR A 689 25.58 -22.35 -29.92
C THR A 689 25.74 -23.50 -30.95
N GLU A 690 26.00 -23.20 -32.23
CA GLU A 690 26.09 -24.20 -33.32
C GLU A 690 27.33 -25.11 -33.33
#